data_AF-A0A139IFD1-F1
#
_entry.id   AF-A0A139IFD1-F1
#
_cell.length_a   1.000
_cell.length_b   1.000
_cell.length_c   1.000
_cell.angle_alpha   90.00
_cell.angle_beta   90.00
_cell.angle_gamma   90.00
#
_symmetry.space_group_name_H-M   'P 1'
#
loop_
_entity.id
_entity.type
_entity.pdbx_description
1 polymer ?
#
loop_
_entity_poly.entity_id
_entity_poly.type
_entity_poly.pdbx_seq_one_letter_code
_entity_poly.pdbx_strand_id
1 'polypeptide(L)'
;MSKSYLERVPSPATENENNLLSPTTPTSGPRSNALQNRITSVLSASYADLEIRDALSILDERGLKNTAHSRRKLRLDVQEELIQCNRDIVQDFGKVAEQLKRIGSAIANLNNSCAEMRKHIAAATRETGPMMDEAKTILADRRQVEMKQQLLDAFKAHFVVSDADLSTLTSTAEPVNDDFFRILTRVKKIHEDCQVLLGTENQRLGLEILEQSSRQLNSAYQKLYRWVQKEFKSLDLENPQISAAIRRALRVLAERPTLFQNCLDLFAEARENILSNNFYAALTGAPVDHDHPVMGKAIELSAHDPLRYISDMLAWTHAATVSEREVLEVLFISEGDEIAKSIQAGIESEPWSKADPEEGTTQPFDGRKALNELVERDVAGVFRQLRQRTEQVIQSHEDATLAYKISNLVIFYSSIFTKLLSSDSSLLSALHPIADTAMRAFRSIMRDHIANLQTDFAISTTDDLAPPDFLTDALDTLKVLMKSYDTSNVHANRAQRVEGFQPVLQEALDPFLAGCENITKRLRAPSSHIFALNCLFATKDVLSSYSFADRSEELQPRIEAHKEQLADAMHIWFLRESGLKHLVENINSVDDLSTSYKDPSQLISIAQQLDAFLPTATEDARGYLRQLENRSLARRVIEQAAEKFCEDFEDIESLIIQSDELRAKQVNGDFEEEVWLREVFPRTEDEIRVLLS
;
A
#
# COMPACT_ATOMS: atom_id res chain seq x y z
N MET A 1 -46.40 -22.78 -66.50
CA MET A 1 -47.87 -22.62 -66.40
C MET A 1 -48.44 -22.39 -67.80
N SER A 2 -49.75 -22.57 -67.96
CA SER A 2 -50.38 -22.99 -69.24
C SER A 2 -51.04 -21.88 -70.07
N LYS A 3 -51.50 -22.26 -71.27
CA LYS A 3 -52.38 -21.56 -72.24
C LYS A 3 -51.63 -20.65 -73.23
N SER A 4 -51.64 -20.88 -74.55
CA SER A 4 -52.76 -21.02 -75.52
C SER A 4 -53.32 -19.67 -75.96
N TYR A 5 -53.22 -19.33 -77.26
CA TYR A 5 -54.39 -19.21 -78.15
C TYR A 5 -53.95 -19.13 -79.63
N LEU A 6 -54.73 -19.78 -80.49
CA LEU A 6 -54.61 -19.84 -81.95
C LEU A 6 -55.90 -19.25 -82.52
N GLU A 7 -55.86 -18.45 -83.57
CA GLU A 7 -57.06 -18.20 -84.37
C GLU A 7 -56.73 -17.97 -85.85
N ARG A 8 -57.53 -18.59 -86.73
CA ARG A 8 -57.48 -18.47 -88.20
C ARG A 8 -58.77 -17.80 -88.67
N VAL A 9 -58.70 -17.06 -89.78
CA VAL A 9 -59.88 -16.63 -90.56
C VAL A 9 -59.67 -17.04 -92.04
N PRO A 10 -60.67 -17.62 -92.73
CA PRO A 10 -60.53 -18.14 -94.10
C PRO A 10 -61.04 -17.20 -95.22
N SER A 11 -60.90 -17.68 -96.47
CA SER A 11 -61.11 -17.04 -97.79
C SER A 11 -62.54 -16.56 -98.13
N PRO A 12 -62.75 -15.99 -99.34
CA PRO A 12 -63.38 -16.78 -100.41
C PRO A 12 -62.78 -16.58 -101.82
N ALA A 13 -63.35 -17.24 -102.85
CA ALA A 13 -62.92 -17.26 -104.26
C ALA A 13 -64.10 -17.17 -105.25
N THR A 14 -63.87 -16.64 -106.46
CA THR A 14 -64.70 -16.67 -107.71
C THR A 14 -63.92 -15.94 -108.85
N GLU A 15 -64.12 -16.14 -110.16
CA GLU A 15 -64.53 -17.33 -110.93
C GLU A 15 -64.02 -17.26 -112.42
N ASN A 16 -64.77 -17.73 -113.43
CA ASN A 16 -64.42 -17.84 -114.85
C ASN A 16 -64.84 -16.64 -115.74
N GLU A 17 -64.20 -16.47 -116.91
CA GLU A 17 -64.92 -16.27 -118.19
C GLU A 17 -64.06 -16.61 -119.43
N ASN A 18 -64.69 -16.76 -120.62
CA ASN A 18 -64.18 -17.60 -121.71
C ASN A 18 -64.50 -17.02 -123.12
N ASN A 19 -63.70 -17.42 -124.13
CA ASN A 19 -64.14 -17.83 -125.49
C ASN A 19 -64.21 -16.87 -126.74
N LEU A 20 -63.96 -17.49 -127.93
CA LEU A 20 -64.40 -17.15 -129.33
C LEU A 20 -63.68 -16.03 -130.15
N LEU A 21 -63.66 -15.98 -131.50
CA LEU A 21 -63.48 -16.96 -132.61
C LEU A 21 -63.27 -16.18 -133.97
N SER A 22 -62.78 -16.84 -135.03
CA SER A 22 -62.66 -16.33 -136.44
C SER A 22 -64.03 -16.40 -137.21
N PRO A 23 -64.21 -16.21 -138.55
CA PRO A 23 -63.28 -15.87 -139.68
C PRO A 23 -63.88 -15.01 -140.87
N THR A 24 -63.16 -14.96 -142.01
CA THR A 24 -63.61 -14.89 -143.44
C THR A 24 -63.99 -13.58 -144.20
N THR A 25 -63.53 -13.55 -145.47
CA THR A 25 -63.82 -12.69 -146.66
C THR A 25 -65.17 -13.11 -147.34
N PRO A 26 -65.67 -12.64 -148.55
CA PRO A 26 -65.01 -11.97 -149.69
C PRO A 26 -65.83 -11.02 -150.67
N THR A 27 -65.18 -10.59 -151.77
CA THR A 27 -65.71 -10.33 -153.17
C THR A 27 -66.63 -9.14 -153.54
N SER A 28 -66.93 -9.00 -154.85
CA SER A 28 -67.12 -7.76 -155.64
C SER A 28 -68.46 -7.62 -156.40
N GLY A 29 -68.89 -6.38 -156.70
CA GLY A 29 -70.06 -6.07 -157.57
C GLY A 29 -70.26 -4.56 -157.90
N PRO A 30 -70.97 -4.17 -159.00
CA PRO A 30 -70.79 -2.86 -159.65
C PRO A 30 -71.72 -1.69 -159.23
N ARG A 31 -71.31 -0.96 -158.19
CA ARG A 31 -71.28 0.51 -158.00
C ARG A 31 -72.42 1.52 -158.32
N SER A 32 -73.40 1.35 -159.22
CA SER A 32 -74.29 2.50 -159.56
C SER A 32 -75.36 2.84 -158.50
N ASN A 33 -76.04 1.84 -157.92
CA ASN A 33 -77.15 2.06 -156.98
C ASN A 33 -76.73 2.43 -155.54
N ALA A 34 -75.44 2.44 -155.21
CA ALA A 34 -74.96 2.59 -153.83
C ALA A 34 -75.11 4.02 -153.26
N LEU A 35 -75.17 5.05 -154.11
CA LEU A 35 -75.16 6.44 -153.67
C LEU A 35 -76.55 6.91 -153.20
N GLN A 36 -77.61 6.45 -153.86
CA GLN A 36 -78.99 6.80 -153.57
C GLN A 36 -79.42 6.24 -152.20
N ASN A 37 -79.11 4.97 -151.92
CA ASN A 37 -79.39 4.35 -150.61
C ASN A 37 -78.63 5.02 -149.45
N ARG A 38 -77.43 5.55 -149.68
CA ARG A 38 -76.68 6.31 -148.65
C ARG A 38 -77.32 7.65 -148.34
N ILE A 39 -77.87 8.36 -149.34
CA ILE A 39 -78.58 9.63 -149.11
C ILE A 39 -79.85 9.38 -148.28
N THR A 40 -80.63 8.35 -148.62
CA THR A 40 -81.82 7.97 -147.84
C THR A 40 -81.46 7.62 -146.40
N SER A 41 -80.38 6.86 -146.18
CA SER A 41 -79.91 6.48 -144.84
C SER A 41 -79.46 7.65 -143.97
N VAL A 42 -78.90 8.71 -144.55
CA VAL A 42 -78.50 9.92 -143.81
C VAL A 42 -79.71 10.78 -143.49
N LEU A 43 -80.68 10.87 -144.40
CA LEU A 43 -81.95 11.60 -144.17
C LEU A 43 -82.89 10.89 -143.18
N SER A 44 -82.72 9.59 -142.95
CA SER A 44 -83.45 8.83 -141.93
C SER A 44 -82.78 8.84 -140.54
N ALA A 45 -81.62 9.49 -140.37
CA ALA A 45 -80.97 9.60 -139.07
C ALA A 45 -81.74 10.58 -138.17
N SER A 46 -82.09 10.13 -136.95
CA SER A 46 -82.88 10.93 -136.01
C SER A 46 -82.08 12.12 -135.46
N TYR A 47 -82.71 13.29 -135.44
CA TYR A 47 -82.16 14.57 -134.95
C TYR A 47 -81.87 14.61 -133.43
N ALA A 48 -82.09 13.52 -132.70
CA ALA A 48 -81.85 13.39 -131.27
C ALA A 48 -80.52 12.72 -130.88
N ASP A 49 -79.72 12.27 -131.85
CA ASP A 49 -78.46 11.57 -131.58
C ASP A 49 -77.33 12.55 -131.23
N LEU A 50 -76.97 12.57 -129.94
CA LEU A 50 -75.96 13.48 -129.39
C LEU A 50 -74.54 13.14 -129.88
N GLU A 51 -74.23 11.86 -130.09
CA GLU A 51 -72.91 11.43 -130.60
C GLU A 51 -72.72 11.88 -132.03
N ILE A 52 -73.77 11.77 -132.86
CA ILE A 52 -73.74 12.28 -134.24
C ILE A 52 -73.61 13.81 -134.26
N ARG A 53 -74.33 14.52 -133.38
CA ARG A 53 -74.22 15.99 -133.26
C ARG A 53 -72.81 16.41 -132.85
N ASP A 54 -72.21 15.77 -131.85
CA ASP A 54 -70.90 16.16 -131.34
C ASP A 54 -69.78 15.73 -132.31
N ALA A 55 -69.94 14.59 -133.00
CA ALA A 55 -69.07 14.22 -134.12
C ALA A 55 -69.16 15.21 -135.31
N LEU A 56 -70.35 15.75 -135.59
CA LEU A 56 -70.55 16.82 -136.57
C LEU A 56 -69.95 18.15 -136.10
N SER A 57 -70.05 18.49 -134.81
CA SER A 57 -69.40 19.65 -134.20
C SER A 57 -67.88 19.60 -134.38
N ILE A 58 -67.26 18.46 -134.07
CA ILE A 58 -65.81 18.22 -134.26
C ILE A 58 -65.43 18.25 -135.76
N LEU A 59 -66.37 17.93 -136.67
CA LEU A 59 -66.15 18.05 -138.11
C LEU A 59 -66.27 19.50 -138.63
N ASP A 60 -67.13 20.31 -138.01
CA ASP A 60 -67.36 21.71 -138.36
C ASP A 60 -66.22 22.62 -137.82
N GLU A 61 -65.76 22.38 -136.59
CA GLU A 61 -64.56 23.02 -136.02
C GLU A 61 -63.30 22.80 -136.88
N ARG A 62 -63.23 21.70 -137.63
CA ARG A 62 -62.14 21.40 -138.59
C ARG A 62 -62.21 22.19 -139.90
N GLY A 63 -63.27 22.97 -140.17
CA GLY A 63 -63.33 23.95 -141.27
C GLY A 63 -63.17 23.36 -142.70
N LEU A 64 -63.60 22.12 -142.91
CA LEU A 64 -63.24 21.32 -144.09
C LEU A 64 -63.96 21.76 -145.39
N LYS A 65 -63.19 22.16 -146.41
CA LYS A 65 -63.73 22.45 -147.75
C LYS A 65 -63.85 21.18 -148.61
N ASN A 66 -64.99 21.00 -149.28
CA ASN A 66 -65.38 19.77 -149.99
C ASN A 66 -64.62 19.55 -151.33
N THR A 67 -63.31 19.32 -151.24
CA THR A 67 -62.46 18.96 -152.40
C THR A 67 -62.26 17.44 -152.49
N ALA A 68 -61.85 16.96 -153.67
CA ALA A 68 -61.53 15.54 -153.87
C ALA A 68 -60.33 15.06 -153.03
N HIS A 69 -59.46 15.97 -152.57
CA HIS A 69 -58.32 15.66 -151.70
C HIS A 69 -58.78 15.43 -150.25
N SER A 70 -59.53 16.38 -149.68
CA SER A 70 -60.05 16.32 -148.31
C SER A 70 -60.91 15.07 -148.06
N ARG A 71 -61.74 14.68 -149.04
CA ARG A 71 -62.59 13.47 -148.97
C ARG A 71 -61.82 12.14 -148.89
N ARG A 72 -60.53 12.09 -149.28
CA ARG A 72 -59.68 10.89 -149.16
C ARG A 72 -58.82 10.91 -147.90
N LYS A 73 -58.43 12.09 -147.43
CA LYS A 73 -57.47 12.25 -146.33
C LYS A 73 -58.10 12.24 -144.94
N LEU A 74 -59.31 12.78 -144.77
CA LEU A 74 -59.97 12.92 -143.46
C LEU A 74 -59.98 11.65 -142.59
N ARG A 75 -60.19 10.47 -143.19
CA ARG A 75 -60.16 9.19 -142.44
C ARG A 75 -58.74 8.84 -141.95
N LEU A 76 -57.72 9.13 -142.75
CA LEU A 76 -56.32 8.90 -142.36
C LEU A 76 -55.91 9.88 -141.25
N ASP A 77 -56.22 11.16 -141.42
CA ASP A 77 -55.88 12.21 -140.46
C ASP A 77 -56.53 11.93 -139.07
N VAL A 78 -57.81 11.51 -139.03
CA VAL A 78 -58.50 11.10 -137.79
C VAL A 78 -57.91 9.81 -137.18
N GLN A 79 -57.48 8.84 -137.99
CA GLN A 79 -56.83 7.64 -137.49
C GLN A 79 -55.42 7.94 -136.95
N GLU A 80 -54.70 8.90 -137.53
CA GLU A 80 -53.38 9.35 -137.09
C GLU A 80 -53.47 10.07 -135.73
N GLU A 81 -54.41 10.99 -135.56
CA GLU A 81 -54.69 11.64 -134.25
C GLU A 81 -55.06 10.62 -133.16
N LEU A 82 -55.92 9.64 -133.47
CA LEU A 82 -56.35 8.65 -132.49
C LEU A 82 -55.22 7.67 -132.11
N ILE A 83 -54.32 7.35 -133.05
CA ILE A 83 -53.08 6.63 -132.76
C ILE A 83 -52.12 7.47 -131.92
N GLN A 84 -52.04 8.78 -132.16
CA GLN A 84 -51.17 9.69 -131.40
C GLN A 84 -51.66 9.84 -129.95
N CYS A 85 -52.95 10.10 -129.72
CA CYS A 85 -53.51 10.15 -128.36
C CYS A 85 -53.31 8.84 -127.59
N ASN A 86 -53.52 7.68 -128.25
CA ASN A 86 -53.27 6.39 -127.62
C ASN A 86 -51.77 6.14 -127.33
N ARG A 87 -50.87 6.62 -128.20
CA ARG A 87 -49.42 6.58 -127.98
C ARG A 87 -49.03 7.40 -126.75
N ASP A 88 -49.56 8.61 -126.61
CA ASP A 88 -49.24 9.51 -125.51
C ASP A 88 -49.72 8.93 -124.16
N ILE A 89 -50.94 8.37 -124.12
CA ILE A 89 -51.46 7.64 -122.94
C ILE A 89 -50.57 6.44 -122.57
N VAL A 90 -50.19 5.60 -123.54
CA VAL A 90 -49.32 4.44 -123.28
C VAL A 90 -47.92 4.87 -122.82
N GLN A 91 -47.40 5.98 -123.35
CA GLN A 91 -46.11 6.53 -122.92
C GLN A 91 -46.15 7.04 -121.47
N ASP A 92 -47.24 7.68 -121.05
CA ASP A 92 -47.41 8.15 -119.67
C ASP A 92 -47.66 7.00 -118.68
N PHE A 93 -48.48 5.99 -119.03
CA PHE A 93 -48.60 4.76 -118.23
C PHE A 93 -47.26 4.00 -118.12
N GLY A 94 -46.43 4.03 -119.17
CA GLY A 94 -45.07 3.48 -119.14
C GLY A 94 -44.18 4.14 -118.08
N LYS A 95 -44.22 5.48 -117.96
CA LYS A 95 -43.49 6.23 -116.91
C LYS A 95 -43.95 5.83 -115.50
N VAL A 96 -45.26 5.65 -115.29
CA VAL A 96 -45.84 5.22 -114.01
C VAL A 96 -45.41 3.79 -113.67
N ALA A 97 -45.45 2.86 -114.64
CA ALA A 97 -45.02 1.48 -114.45
C ALA A 97 -43.52 1.38 -114.09
N GLU A 98 -42.66 2.20 -114.69
CA GLU A 98 -41.25 2.30 -114.30
C GLU A 98 -41.07 2.79 -112.86
N GLN A 99 -41.81 3.82 -112.44
CA GLN A 99 -41.72 4.33 -111.06
C GLN A 99 -42.15 3.26 -110.05
N LEU A 100 -43.24 2.54 -110.33
CA LEU A 100 -43.73 1.43 -109.50
C LEU A 100 -42.70 0.29 -109.39
N LYS A 101 -42.03 -0.03 -110.50
CA LYS A 101 -40.93 -1.02 -110.53
C LYS A 101 -39.71 -0.58 -109.72
N ARG A 102 -39.35 0.72 -109.78
CA ARG A 102 -38.26 1.30 -108.95
C ARG A 102 -38.60 1.25 -107.46
N ILE A 103 -39.83 1.62 -107.08
CA ILE A 103 -40.30 1.51 -105.68
C ILE A 103 -40.27 0.05 -105.21
N GLY A 104 -40.75 -0.89 -106.03
CA GLY A 104 -40.65 -2.33 -105.73
C GLY A 104 -39.21 -2.80 -105.47
N SER A 105 -38.25 -2.34 -106.29
CA SER A 105 -36.83 -2.66 -106.08
C SER A 105 -36.25 -1.99 -104.83
N ALA A 106 -36.67 -0.77 -104.48
CA ALA A 106 -36.24 -0.09 -103.26
C ALA A 106 -36.75 -0.79 -102.00
N ILE A 107 -38.01 -1.24 -102.00
CA ILE A 107 -38.61 -2.02 -100.90
C ILE A 107 -37.91 -3.38 -100.77
N ALA A 108 -37.62 -4.07 -101.88
CA ALA A 108 -36.86 -5.32 -101.85
C ALA A 108 -35.45 -5.14 -101.26
N ASN A 109 -34.74 -4.10 -101.67
CA ASN A 109 -33.40 -3.77 -101.14
C ASN A 109 -33.46 -3.43 -99.64
N LEU A 110 -34.45 -2.65 -99.20
CA LEU A 110 -34.63 -2.30 -97.79
C LEU A 110 -34.97 -3.54 -96.94
N ASN A 111 -35.85 -4.42 -97.44
CA ASN A 111 -36.20 -5.65 -96.75
C ASN A 111 -34.99 -6.60 -96.63
N ASN A 112 -34.18 -6.72 -97.68
CA ASN A 112 -32.92 -7.47 -97.65
C ASN A 112 -31.94 -6.87 -96.62
N SER A 113 -31.74 -5.55 -96.62
CA SER A 113 -30.87 -4.87 -95.65
C SER A 113 -31.36 -5.04 -94.21
N CYS A 114 -32.67 -4.98 -93.96
CA CYS A 114 -33.23 -5.27 -92.64
C CYS A 114 -33.05 -6.76 -92.23
N ALA A 115 -33.11 -7.69 -93.18
CA ALA A 115 -32.85 -9.11 -92.92
C ALA A 115 -31.37 -9.37 -92.60
N GLU A 116 -30.45 -8.75 -93.33
CA GLU A 116 -29.01 -8.79 -93.06
C GLU A 116 -28.68 -8.16 -91.70
N MET A 117 -29.21 -6.97 -91.39
CA MET A 117 -29.02 -6.32 -90.10
C MET A 117 -29.54 -7.18 -88.94
N ARG A 118 -30.73 -7.80 -89.07
CA ARG A 118 -31.23 -8.77 -88.07
C ARG A 118 -30.32 -9.99 -87.92
N LYS A 119 -29.76 -10.50 -89.01
CA LYS A 119 -28.80 -11.62 -88.98
C LYS A 119 -27.51 -11.23 -88.26
N HIS A 120 -26.96 -10.04 -88.53
CA HIS A 120 -25.78 -9.51 -87.82
C HIS A 120 -26.06 -9.27 -86.34
N ILE A 121 -27.19 -8.67 -85.97
CA ILE A 121 -27.58 -8.47 -84.56
C ILE A 121 -27.75 -9.82 -83.84
N ALA A 122 -28.40 -10.81 -84.47
CA ALA A 122 -28.58 -12.14 -83.88
C ALA A 122 -27.24 -12.88 -83.71
N ALA A 123 -26.33 -12.79 -84.69
CA ALA A 123 -24.98 -13.35 -84.58
C ALA A 123 -24.19 -12.67 -83.45
N ALA A 124 -24.14 -11.33 -83.45
CA ALA A 124 -23.43 -10.58 -82.43
C ALA A 124 -24.00 -10.84 -81.02
N THR A 125 -25.33 -10.98 -80.87
CA THR A 125 -25.95 -11.30 -79.57
C THR A 125 -25.63 -12.73 -79.13
N ARG A 126 -25.59 -13.69 -80.06
CA ARG A 126 -25.22 -15.09 -79.79
C ARG A 126 -23.74 -15.24 -79.40
N GLU A 127 -22.85 -14.45 -80.00
CA GLU A 127 -21.42 -14.42 -79.67
C GLU A 127 -21.15 -13.64 -78.38
N THR A 128 -21.83 -12.51 -78.17
CA THR A 128 -21.61 -11.63 -77.00
C THR A 128 -22.30 -12.13 -75.73
N GLY A 129 -23.39 -12.90 -75.83
CA GLY A 129 -24.13 -13.42 -74.67
C GLY A 129 -23.27 -14.23 -73.70
N PRO A 130 -22.60 -15.31 -74.16
CA PRO A 130 -21.68 -16.10 -73.33
C PRO A 130 -20.55 -15.24 -72.73
N MET A 131 -19.96 -14.35 -73.53
CA MET A 131 -18.91 -13.42 -73.07
C MET A 131 -19.43 -12.46 -71.98
N MET A 132 -20.68 -12.00 -72.07
CA MET A 132 -21.30 -11.16 -71.04
C MET A 132 -21.56 -11.93 -69.74
N ASP A 133 -21.96 -13.20 -69.82
CA ASP A 133 -22.21 -14.01 -68.62
C ASP A 133 -20.89 -14.42 -67.96
N GLU A 134 -19.86 -14.78 -68.74
CA GLU A 134 -18.49 -14.97 -68.26
C GLU A 134 -17.90 -13.69 -67.65
N ALA A 135 -18.15 -12.52 -68.25
CA ALA A 135 -17.74 -11.24 -67.66
C ALA A 135 -18.47 -10.96 -66.33
N LYS A 136 -19.74 -11.35 -66.17
CA LYS A 136 -20.46 -11.23 -64.89
C LYS A 136 -19.86 -12.14 -63.82
N THR A 137 -19.54 -13.40 -64.16
CA THR A 137 -18.90 -14.31 -63.18
C THR A 137 -17.52 -13.81 -62.79
N ILE A 138 -16.68 -13.41 -63.76
CA ILE A 138 -15.34 -12.85 -63.49
C ILE A 138 -15.44 -11.57 -62.63
N LEU A 139 -16.42 -10.70 -62.85
CA LEU A 139 -16.64 -9.51 -62.02
C LEU A 139 -17.16 -9.84 -60.61
N ALA A 140 -17.96 -10.90 -60.44
CA ALA A 140 -18.40 -11.37 -59.14
C ALA A 140 -17.23 -12.01 -58.36
N ASP A 141 -16.47 -12.87 -59.01
CA ASP A 141 -15.27 -13.52 -58.45
C ASP A 141 -14.22 -12.47 -58.06
N ARG A 142 -13.99 -11.48 -58.92
CA ARG A 142 -13.10 -10.34 -58.63
C ARG A 142 -13.52 -9.63 -57.35
N ARG A 143 -14.80 -9.29 -57.18
CA ARG A 143 -15.30 -8.64 -55.94
C ARG A 143 -15.12 -9.55 -54.73
N GLN A 144 -15.32 -10.85 -54.87
CA GLN A 144 -15.11 -11.80 -53.77
C GLN A 144 -13.63 -11.90 -53.38
N VAL A 145 -12.71 -11.86 -54.36
CA VAL A 145 -11.26 -11.84 -54.13
C VAL A 145 -10.82 -10.50 -53.51
N GLU A 146 -11.31 -9.36 -54.00
CA GLU A 146 -11.03 -8.03 -53.42
C GLU A 146 -11.51 -7.95 -51.95
N MET A 147 -12.70 -8.48 -51.64
CA MET A 147 -13.21 -8.57 -50.26
C MET A 147 -12.37 -9.50 -49.38
N LYS A 148 -11.94 -10.66 -49.90
CA LYS A 148 -11.04 -11.59 -49.18
C LYS A 148 -9.67 -10.96 -48.94
N GLN A 149 -9.15 -10.19 -49.88
CA GLN A 149 -7.89 -9.46 -49.73
C GLN A 149 -8.00 -8.39 -48.65
N GLN A 150 -9.05 -7.55 -48.68
CA GLN A 150 -9.28 -6.54 -47.64
C GLN A 150 -9.42 -7.17 -46.24
N LEU A 151 -10.10 -8.30 -46.13
CA LEU A 151 -10.21 -9.05 -44.87
C LEU A 151 -8.85 -9.60 -44.42
N LEU A 152 -8.04 -10.14 -45.33
CA LEU A 152 -6.70 -10.65 -45.03
C LEU A 152 -5.74 -9.54 -44.61
N ASP A 153 -5.78 -8.38 -45.27
CA ASP A 153 -4.96 -7.22 -44.94
C ASP A 153 -5.34 -6.65 -43.56
N ALA A 154 -6.64 -6.55 -43.26
CA ALA A 154 -7.13 -6.16 -41.93
C ALA A 154 -6.74 -7.18 -40.85
N PHE A 155 -6.90 -8.48 -41.13
CA PHE A 155 -6.52 -9.56 -40.22
C PHE A 155 -5.01 -9.53 -39.93
N LYS A 156 -4.18 -9.36 -40.96
CA LYS A 156 -2.72 -9.26 -40.84
C LYS A 156 -2.31 -8.03 -40.04
N ALA A 157 -2.91 -6.87 -40.28
CA ALA A 157 -2.61 -5.65 -39.53
C ALA A 157 -2.93 -5.79 -38.03
N HIS A 158 -4.02 -6.50 -37.70
CA HIS A 158 -4.48 -6.67 -36.33
C HIS A 158 -3.72 -7.77 -35.58
N PHE A 159 -3.70 -9.00 -36.10
CA PHE A 159 -3.20 -10.19 -35.41
C PHE A 159 -1.72 -10.51 -35.65
N VAL A 160 -1.06 -9.95 -36.67
CA VAL A 160 0.36 -10.20 -36.95
C VAL A 160 1.23 -9.06 -36.42
N VAL A 161 2.11 -9.42 -35.48
CA VAL A 161 3.16 -8.55 -34.94
C VAL A 161 4.34 -8.52 -35.93
N SER A 162 4.95 -7.35 -36.17
CA SER A 162 6.08 -7.25 -37.11
C SER A 162 7.37 -7.78 -36.48
N ASP A 163 8.32 -8.26 -37.29
CA ASP A 163 9.60 -8.79 -36.78
C ASP A 163 10.41 -7.73 -35.99
N ALA A 164 10.25 -6.45 -36.33
CA ALA A 164 10.84 -5.33 -35.57
C ALA A 164 10.13 -5.11 -34.23
N ASP A 165 8.79 -5.15 -34.18
CA ASP A 165 8.05 -5.11 -32.90
C ASP A 165 8.45 -6.30 -32.01
N LEU A 166 8.68 -7.48 -32.62
CA LEU A 166 9.13 -8.69 -31.91
C LEU A 166 10.56 -8.59 -31.39
N SER A 167 11.49 -7.94 -32.10
CA SER A 167 12.84 -7.72 -31.58
C SER A 167 12.81 -6.81 -30.36
N THR A 168 12.07 -5.70 -30.42
CA THR A 168 11.89 -4.79 -29.28
C THR A 168 11.22 -5.47 -28.09
N LEU A 169 10.25 -6.37 -28.32
CA LEU A 169 9.57 -7.10 -27.25
C LEU A 169 10.42 -8.21 -26.61
N THR A 170 11.23 -8.93 -27.39
CA THR A 170 11.88 -10.18 -26.94
C THR A 170 13.40 -10.10 -26.78
N SER A 171 14.09 -9.23 -27.53
CA SER A 171 15.55 -9.10 -27.48
C SER A 171 16.01 -8.40 -26.21
N THR A 172 16.84 -9.06 -25.41
CA THR A 172 17.46 -8.47 -24.21
C THR A 172 18.55 -7.42 -24.55
N ALA A 173 18.92 -7.27 -25.82
CA ALA A 173 19.87 -6.25 -26.27
C ALA A 173 19.23 -4.86 -26.49
N GLU A 174 17.92 -4.81 -26.72
CA GLU A 174 17.18 -3.54 -26.85
C GLU A 174 16.68 -3.06 -25.47
N PRO A 175 16.71 -1.73 -25.19
CA PRO A 175 16.28 -1.20 -23.89
C PRO A 175 14.78 -1.42 -23.62
N VAL A 176 14.37 -1.27 -22.37
CA VAL A 176 12.96 -1.17 -21.97
C VAL A 176 12.57 0.32 -22.00
N ASN A 177 11.73 0.70 -22.96
CA ASN A 177 11.31 2.08 -23.20
C ASN A 177 9.78 2.15 -23.45
N ASP A 178 9.26 3.33 -23.78
CA ASP A 178 7.83 3.50 -24.11
C ASP A 178 7.37 2.65 -25.30
N ASP A 179 8.23 2.39 -26.28
CA ASP A 179 7.90 1.51 -27.41
C ASP A 179 7.69 0.06 -26.94
N PHE A 180 8.55 -0.47 -26.06
CA PHE A 180 8.36 -1.78 -25.43
C PHE A 180 7.00 -1.88 -24.74
N PHE A 181 6.63 -0.90 -23.91
CA PHE A 181 5.33 -0.91 -23.22
C PHE A 181 4.16 -0.81 -24.21
N ARG A 182 4.25 0.03 -25.25
CA ARG A 182 3.22 0.14 -26.30
C ARG A 182 3.03 -1.18 -27.05
N ILE A 183 4.13 -1.83 -27.44
CA ILE A 183 4.10 -3.12 -28.15
C ILE A 183 3.54 -4.21 -27.22
N LEU A 184 3.95 -4.25 -25.96
CA LEU A 184 3.43 -5.19 -24.97
C LEU A 184 1.90 -5.06 -24.81
N THR A 185 1.37 -3.83 -24.68
CA THR A 185 -0.09 -3.61 -24.62
C THR A 185 -0.78 -4.05 -25.92
N ARG A 186 -0.17 -3.83 -27.09
CA ARG A 186 -0.70 -4.34 -28.37
C ARG A 186 -0.74 -5.88 -28.40
N VAL A 187 0.30 -6.56 -27.94
CA VAL A 187 0.34 -8.04 -27.90
C VAL A 187 -0.64 -8.62 -26.88
N LYS A 188 -0.84 -7.98 -25.73
CA LYS A 188 -1.90 -8.34 -24.77
C LYS A 188 -3.29 -8.24 -25.42
N LYS A 189 -3.58 -7.12 -26.10
CA LYS A 189 -4.84 -6.96 -26.82
C LYS A 189 -5.03 -8.01 -27.92
N ILE A 190 -3.97 -8.35 -28.68
CA ILE A 190 -4.01 -9.46 -29.65
C ILE A 190 -4.36 -10.78 -28.96
N HIS A 191 -3.77 -11.07 -27.80
CA HIS A 191 -4.04 -12.28 -27.02
C HIS A 191 -5.50 -12.35 -26.52
N GLU A 192 -6.06 -11.23 -26.06
CA GLU A 192 -7.48 -11.10 -25.69
C GLU A 192 -8.40 -11.26 -26.90
N ASP A 193 -8.16 -10.51 -27.99
CA ASP A 193 -8.97 -10.56 -29.21
C ASP A 193 -8.92 -11.96 -29.88
N CYS A 194 -7.84 -12.73 -29.69
CA CYS A 194 -7.75 -14.12 -30.13
C CYS A 194 -8.75 -15.06 -29.44
N GLN A 195 -9.20 -14.75 -28.22
CA GLN A 195 -10.22 -15.55 -27.54
C GLN A 195 -11.56 -15.51 -28.31
N VAL A 196 -11.86 -14.40 -28.99
CA VAL A 196 -13.06 -14.28 -29.85
C VAL A 196 -12.95 -15.20 -31.07
N LEU A 197 -11.75 -15.39 -31.63
CA LEU A 197 -11.52 -16.30 -32.76
C LEU A 197 -11.76 -17.77 -32.38
N LEU A 198 -11.52 -18.16 -31.12
CA LEU A 198 -11.81 -19.51 -30.61
C LEU A 198 -13.31 -19.83 -30.55
N GLY A 199 -14.18 -18.81 -30.57
CA GLY A 199 -15.63 -18.95 -30.69
C GLY A 199 -16.13 -19.26 -32.11
N THR A 200 -15.24 -19.29 -33.12
CA THR A 200 -15.61 -19.56 -34.52
C THR A 200 -15.28 -21.00 -34.94
N GLU A 201 -15.89 -21.46 -36.04
CA GLU A 201 -15.79 -22.85 -36.54
C GLU A 201 -14.36 -23.34 -36.82
N ASN A 202 -13.41 -22.43 -37.07
CA ASN A 202 -12.01 -22.75 -37.41
C ASN A 202 -11.03 -22.37 -36.28
N GLN A 203 -11.16 -23.05 -35.14
CA GLN A 203 -10.39 -22.76 -33.92
C GLN A 203 -8.86 -22.85 -34.06
N ARG A 204 -8.35 -23.64 -35.04
CA ARG A 204 -6.91 -23.90 -35.20
C ARG A 204 -6.06 -22.63 -35.34
N LEU A 205 -6.54 -21.64 -36.11
CA LEU A 205 -5.83 -20.37 -36.30
C LEU A 205 -5.82 -19.54 -35.01
N GLY A 206 -6.93 -19.53 -34.27
CA GLY A 206 -7.03 -18.88 -32.97
C GLY A 206 -6.08 -19.50 -31.95
N LEU A 207 -5.99 -20.82 -31.90
CA LEU A 207 -5.06 -21.55 -31.02
C LEU A 207 -3.59 -21.26 -31.35
N GLU A 208 -3.22 -21.24 -32.63
CA GLU A 208 -1.84 -20.97 -33.08
C GLU A 208 -1.40 -19.54 -32.73
N ILE A 209 -2.27 -18.53 -32.92
CA ILE A 209 -1.96 -17.15 -32.53
C ILE A 209 -2.00 -16.97 -31.01
N LEU A 210 -2.87 -17.68 -30.29
CA LEU A 210 -2.90 -17.69 -28.82
C LEU A 210 -1.59 -18.27 -28.25
N GLU A 211 -1.08 -19.38 -28.79
CA GLU A 211 0.21 -19.97 -28.41
C GLU A 211 1.37 -19.01 -28.74
N GLN A 212 1.38 -18.44 -29.95
CA GLN A 212 2.42 -17.50 -30.38
C GLN A 212 2.45 -16.22 -29.53
N SER A 213 1.29 -15.62 -29.26
CA SER A 213 1.17 -14.42 -28.41
C SER A 213 1.52 -14.74 -26.95
N SER A 214 1.10 -15.87 -26.40
CA SER A 214 1.50 -16.32 -25.06
C SER A 214 3.02 -16.48 -24.95
N ARG A 215 3.67 -17.09 -25.94
CA ARG A 215 5.14 -17.23 -25.99
C ARG A 215 5.86 -15.88 -26.08
N GLN A 216 5.30 -14.93 -26.81
CA GLN A 216 5.81 -13.55 -26.91
C GLN A 216 5.66 -12.79 -25.59
N LEU A 217 4.49 -12.86 -24.95
CA LEU A 217 4.24 -12.27 -23.63
C LEU A 217 5.18 -12.84 -22.56
N ASN A 218 5.35 -14.17 -22.52
CA ASN A 218 6.29 -14.82 -21.59
C ASN A 218 7.74 -14.35 -21.81
N SER A 219 8.15 -14.20 -23.08
CA SER A 219 9.48 -13.66 -23.43
C SER A 219 9.63 -12.19 -23.02
N ALA A 220 8.57 -11.38 -23.19
CA ALA A 220 8.52 -9.99 -22.76
C ALA A 220 8.63 -9.84 -21.23
N TYR A 221 7.90 -10.67 -20.47
CA TYR A 221 7.99 -10.70 -19.01
C TYR A 221 9.38 -11.12 -18.53
N GLN A 222 10.03 -12.10 -19.19
CA GLN A 222 11.41 -12.46 -18.87
C GLN A 222 12.42 -11.34 -19.20
N LYS A 223 12.23 -10.60 -20.31
CA LYS A 223 13.03 -9.41 -20.63
C LYS A 223 12.85 -8.33 -19.56
N LEU A 224 11.60 -8.01 -19.20
CA LEU A 224 11.26 -7.01 -18.19
C LEU A 224 11.85 -7.37 -16.82
N TYR A 225 11.69 -8.63 -16.40
CA TYR A 225 12.27 -9.17 -15.16
C TYR A 225 13.79 -9.00 -15.12
N ARG A 226 14.52 -9.41 -16.16
CA ARG A 226 15.99 -9.22 -16.25
C ARG A 226 16.41 -7.76 -16.25
N TRP A 227 15.61 -6.88 -16.86
CA TRP A 227 15.87 -5.44 -16.84
C TRP A 227 15.71 -4.89 -15.42
N VAL A 228 14.58 -5.15 -14.74
CA VAL A 228 14.35 -4.75 -13.33
C VAL A 228 15.46 -5.28 -12.41
N GLN A 229 15.85 -6.56 -12.54
CA GLN A 229 16.99 -7.14 -11.80
C GLN A 229 18.31 -6.41 -12.01
N LYS A 230 18.55 -5.85 -13.21
CA LYS A 230 19.77 -5.10 -13.51
C LYS A 230 19.70 -3.72 -12.88
N GLU A 231 18.60 -3.00 -13.09
CA GLU A 231 18.42 -1.65 -12.55
C GLU A 231 18.51 -1.65 -11.02
N PHE A 232 17.92 -2.65 -10.33
CA PHE A 232 18.03 -2.81 -8.87
C PHE A 232 19.47 -2.95 -8.33
N LYS A 233 20.42 -3.40 -9.15
CA LYS A 233 21.85 -3.51 -8.76
C LYS A 233 22.63 -2.22 -8.98
N SER A 234 22.14 -1.33 -9.85
CA SER A 234 22.73 -0.03 -10.17
C SER A 234 21.82 1.12 -9.73
N LEU A 235 20.99 0.88 -8.71
CA LEU A 235 19.88 1.76 -8.40
C LEU A 235 20.33 2.95 -7.54
N ASP A 236 20.51 4.09 -8.19
CA ASP A 236 20.47 5.38 -7.51
C ASP A 236 19.02 5.81 -7.32
N LEU A 237 18.56 5.72 -6.07
CA LEU A 237 17.21 6.09 -5.65
C LEU A 237 17.00 7.61 -5.58
N GLU A 238 18.07 8.41 -5.64
CA GLU A 238 17.98 9.88 -5.68
C GLU A 238 17.53 10.39 -7.07
N ASN A 239 17.54 9.55 -8.10
CA ASN A 239 17.16 9.92 -9.46
C ASN A 239 15.66 9.70 -9.76
N PRO A 240 14.83 10.76 -9.89
CA PRO A 240 13.37 10.61 -10.04
C PRO A 240 12.93 9.99 -11.38
N GLN A 241 13.77 10.05 -12.42
CA GLN A 241 13.42 9.47 -13.73
C GLN A 241 13.56 7.95 -13.71
N ILE A 242 14.57 7.43 -13.01
CA ILE A 242 14.80 5.99 -12.85
C ILE A 242 13.66 5.38 -12.02
N SER A 243 13.24 6.04 -10.93
CA SER A 243 12.12 5.56 -10.11
C SER A 243 10.81 5.47 -10.92
N ALA A 244 10.50 6.44 -11.77
CA ALA A 244 9.29 6.41 -12.60
C ALA A 244 9.26 5.24 -13.61
N ALA A 245 10.38 4.96 -14.29
CA ALA A 245 10.48 3.84 -15.23
C ALA A 245 10.33 2.48 -14.52
N ILE A 246 10.93 2.35 -13.33
CA ILE A 246 10.87 1.12 -12.53
C ILE A 246 9.48 0.89 -11.94
N ARG A 247 8.78 1.92 -11.43
CA ARG A 247 7.38 1.78 -10.99
C ARG A 247 6.48 1.23 -12.08
N ARG A 248 6.63 1.74 -13.31
CA ARG A 248 5.87 1.26 -14.47
C ARG A 248 6.22 -0.19 -14.82
N ALA A 249 7.49 -0.56 -14.77
CA ALA A 249 7.93 -1.94 -14.98
C ALA A 249 7.41 -2.90 -13.89
N LEU A 250 7.49 -2.51 -12.61
CA LEU A 250 6.98 -3.29 -11.48
C LEU A 250 5.47 -3.49 -11.56
N ARG A 251 4.70 -2.46 -11.90
CA ARG A 251 3.25 -2.56 -12.12
C ARG A 251 2.89 -3.56 -13.22
N VAL A 252 3.60 -3.53 -14.35
CA VAL A 252 3.39 -4.51 -15.43
C VAL A 252 3.84 -5.92 -15.00
N LEU A 253 4.93 -6.04 -14.25
CA LEU A 253 5.43 -7.32 -13.74
C LEU A 253 4.50 -7.93 -12.67
N ALA A 254 3.76 -7.10 -11.93
CA ALA A 254 2.83 -7.52 -10.89
C ALA A 254 1.63 -8.34 -11.44
N GLU A 255 1.35 -8.27 -12.74
CA GLU A 255 0.45 -9.21 -13.43
C GLU A 255 0.96 -10.66 -13.41
N ARG A 256 2.23 -10.89 -13.04
CA ARG A 256 2.86 -12.20 -12.82
C ARG A 256 3.37 -12.29 -11.38
N PRO A 257 2.51 -12.64 -10.40
CA PRO A 257 2.85 -12.54 -8.97
C PRO A 257 4.15 -13.24 -8.54
N THR A 258 4.47 -14.39 -9.14
CA THR A 258 5.71 -15.14 -8.86
C THR A 258 6.97 -14.41 -9.34
N LEU A 259 6.94 -13.77 -10.51
CA LEU A 259 8.06 -12.97 -11.01
C LEU A 259 8.22 -11.67 -10.22
N PHE A 260 7.09 -11.05 -9.83
CA PHE A 260 7.07 -9.86 -8.99
C PHE A 260 7.67 -10.13 -7.60
N GLN A 261 7.26 -11.21 -6.92
CA GLN A 261 7.80 -11.58 -5.62
C GLN A 261 9.32 -11.85 -5.67
N ASN A 262 9.78 -12.64 -6.66
CA ASN A 262 11.22 -12.87 -6.86
C ASN A 262 12.01 -11.58 -7.13
N CYS A 263 11.38 -10.58 -7.76
CA CYS A 263 11.98 -9.25 -7.94
C CYS A 263 12.08 -8.47 -6.62
N LEU A 264 11.05 -8.52 -5.76
CA LEU A 264 11.11 -7.92 -4.41
C LEU A 264 12.16 -8.58 -3.52
N ASP A 265 12.35 -9.89 -3.66
CA ASP A 265 13.36 -10.65 -2.92
C ASP A 265 14.78 -10.25 -3.31
N LEU A 266 15.06 -10.12 -4.62
CA LEU A 266 16.35 -9.65 -5.12
C LEU A 266 16.59 -8.16 -4.88
N PHE A 267 15.53 -7.34 -4.88
CA PHE A 267 15.61 -5.94 -4.49
C PHE A 267 16.10 -5.82 -3.05
N ALA A 268 15.45 -6.52 -2.13
CA ALA A 268 15.75 -6.45 -0.72
C ALA A 268 17.13 -7.02 -0.38
N GLU A 269 17.55 -8.11 -1.04
CA GLU A 269 18.93 -8.61 -0.91
C GLU A 269 19.94 -7.53 -1.34
N ALA A 270 19.68 -6.80 -2.43
CA ALA A 270 20.55 -5.70 -2.84
C ALA A 270 20.53 -4.52 -1.83
N ARG A 271 19.35 -4.15 -1.30
CA ARG A 271 19.20 -3.08 -0.29
C ARG A 271 19.83 -3.44 1.05
N GLU A 272 19.62 -4.65 1.59
CA GLU A 272 20.26 -5.12 2.84
C GLU A 272 21.78 -5.02 2.74
N ASN A 273 22.35 -5.43 1.59
CA ASN A 273 23.78 -5.32 1.35
C ASN A 273 24.25 -3.86 1.27
N ILE A 274 23.54 -2.98 0.54
CA ILE A 274 23.88 -1.55 0.42
C ILE A 274 23.80 -0.86 1.79
N LEU A 275 22.71 -1.02 2.53
CA LEU A 275 22.51 -0.42 3.85
C LEU A 275 23.52 -0.95 4.88
N SER A 276 23.83 -2.25 4.84
CA SER A 276 24.85 -2.86 5.71
C SER A 276 26.25 -2.31 5.43
N ASN A 277 26.61 -2.10 4.16
CA ASN A 277 27.87 -1.49 3.76
C ASN A 277 27.92 -0.01 4.13
N ASN A 278 26.82 0.73 3.95
CA ASN A 278 26.72 2.14 4.34
C ASN A 278 26.84 2.31 5.87
N PHE A 279 26.28 1.39 6.67
CA PHE A 279 26.46 1.39 8.12
C PHE A 279 27.93 1.12 8.48
N TYR A 280 28.56 0.13 7.85
CA TYR A 280 29.99 -0.16 8.05
C TYR A 280 30.89 1.03 7.65
N ALA A 281 30.56 1.74 6.58
CA ALA A 281 31.23 2.98 6.16
C ALA A 281 31.08 4.09 7.20
N ALA A 282 29.87 4.28 7.75
CA ALA A 282 29.61 5.26 8.81
C ALA A 282 30.32 4.91 10.12
N LEU A 283 30.42 3.62 10.47
CA LEU A 283 31.19 3.14 11.62
C LEU A 283 32.68 3.47 11.47
N THR A 284 33.31 3.00 10.39
CA THR A 284 34.77 3.05 10.19
C THR A 284 35.28 4.39 9.65
N GLY A 285 34.42 5.19 9.00
CA GLY A 285 34.81 6.37 8.23
C GLY A 285 35.58 6.05 6.95
N ALA A 286 35.71 4.78 6.58
CA ALA A 286 36.31 4.38 5.31
C ALA A 286 35.27 4.58 4.18
N PRO A 287 35.60 5.33 3.10
CA PRO A 287 34.72 5.41 1.95
C PRO A 287 34.61 4.04 1.27
N VAL A 288 33.39 3.53 1.14
CA VAL A 288 33.09 2.31 0.37
C VAL A 288 33.16 2.56 -1.13
N ASP A 289 32.99 3.82 -1.55
CA ASP A 289 33.17 4.26 -2.94
C ASP A 289 34.03 5.55 -2.98
N HIS A 290 34.90 5.67 -3.97
CA HIS A 290 35.84 6.79 -4.07
C HIS A 290 35.18 8.11 -4.48
N ASP A 291 34.04 8.06 -5.18
CA ASP A 291 33.33 9.25 -5.67
C ASP A 291 32.31 9.81 -4.66
N HIS A 292 31.94 9.04 -3.63
CA HIS A 292 30.99 9.43 -2.57
C HIS A 292 31.64 9.38 -1.17
N PRO A 293 32.34 10.46 -0.74
CA PRO A 293 32.94 10.51 0.58
C PRO A 293 31.88 10.49 1.69
N VAL A 294 32.12 9.69 2.73
CA VAL A 294 31.25 9.61 3.92
C VAL A 294 31.14 10.99 4.58
N MET A 295 29.95 11.60 4.51
CA MET A 295 29.64 12.90 5.11
C MET A 295 29.51 12.78 6.64
N GLY A 296 30.64 12.72 7.35
CA GLY A 296 30.66 12.68 8.81
C GLY A 296 32.02 12.35 9.41
N LYS A 297 32.10 12.43 10.75
CA LYS A 297 33.17 11.75 11.50
C LYS A 297 32.76 10.29 11.68
N ALA A 298 33.71 9.36 11.52
CA ALA A 298 33.51 7.94 11.82
C ALA A 298 32.90 7.74 13.22
N ILE A 299 31.86 6.91 13.33
CA ILE A 299 31.20 6.65 14.62
C ILE A 299 32.18 5.94 15.57
N GLU A 300 33.12 5.11 15.07
CA GLU A 300 34.16 4.48 15.91
C GLU A 300 35.10 5.50 16.61
N LEU A 301 35.15 6.77 16.19
CA LEU A 301 35.89 7.82 16.93
C LEU A 301 35.26 8.13 18.30
N SER A 302 33.96 7.89 18.49
CA SER A 302 33.29 8.03 19.80
C SER A 302 33.34 6.76 20.65
N ALA A 303 34.03 5.69 20.24
CA ALA A 303 34.14 4.44 21.01
C ALA A 303 34.78 4.59 22.41
N HIS A 304 35.43 5.71 22.72
CA HIS A 304 35.92 6.06 24.05
C HIS A 304 34.80 6.48 25.03
N ASP A 305 33.63 6.84 24.52
CA ASP A 305 32.39 7.13 25.26
C ASP A 305 31.33 6.11 24.81
N PRO A 306 31.19 4.96 25.50
CA PRO A 306 30.42 3.84 24.97
C PRO A 306 28.92 4.13 24.87
N LEU A 307 28.40 4.99 25.75
CA LEU A 307 27.00 5.41 25.70
C LEU A 307 26.72 6.29 24.49
N ARG A 308 27.63 7.23 24.19
CA ARG A 308 27.55 8.03 22.97
C ARG A 308 27.72 7.17 21.72
N TYR A 309 28.68 6.25 21.70
CA TYR A 309 28.90 5.34 20.57
C TYR A 309 27.63 4.55 20.22
N ILE A 310 26.95 3.98 21.23
CA ILE A 310 25.67 3.28 21.02
C ILE A 310 24.56 4.25 20.58
N SER A 311 24.49 5.45 21.15
CA SER A 311 23.52 6.48 20.74
C SER A 311 23.71 6.92 19.29
N ASP A 312 24.95 7.12 18.85
CA ASP A 312 25.29 7.55 17.48
C ASP A 312 24.97 6.42 16.47
N MET A 313 25.22 5.14 16.82
CA MET A 313 24.78 3.98 16.03
C MET A 313 23.24 3.86 15.92
N LEU A 314 22.52 4.05 17.02
CA LEU A 314 21.05 4.02 17.05
C LEU A 314 20.44 5.18 16.25
N ALA A 315 21.01 6.38 16.36
CA ALA A 315 20.61 7.55 15.59
C ALA A 315 20.81 7.36 14.07
N TRP A 316 21.94 6.78 13.66
CA TRP A 316 22.19 6.43 12.26
C TRP A 316 21.17 5.40 11.75
N THR A 317 20.95 4.32 12.51
CA THR A 317 19.99 3.26 12.15
C THR A 317 18.57 3.81 12.03
N HIS A 318 18.18 4.73 12.91
CA HIS A 318 16.92 5.46 12.82
C HIS A 318 16.82 6.29 11.54
N ALA A 319 17.82 7.13 11.24
CA ALA A 319 17.84 7.95 10.03
C ALA A 319 17.77 7.09 8.75
N ALA A 320 18.54 6.00 8.67
CA ALA A 320 18.51 5.07 7.55
C ALA A 320 17.14 4.38 7.39
N THR A 321 16.49 3.99 8.50
CA THR A 321 15.15 3.38 8.47
C THR A 321 14.09 4.38 7.99
N VAL A 322 14.19 5.65 8.38
CA VAL A 322 13.30 6.72 7.89
C VAL A 322 13.50 6.92 6.38
N SER A 323 14.75 7.08 5.91
CA SER A 323 15.02 7.29 4.48
C SER A 323 14.59 6.10 3.63
N GLU A 324 14.79 4.86 4.11
CA GLU A 324 14.35 3.67 3.37
C GLU A 324 12.83 3.64 3.26
N ARG A 325 12.13 3.90 4.36
CA ARG A 325 10.67 3.95 4.39
C ARG A 325 10.13 5.01 3.42
N GLU A 326 10.66 6.23 3.45
CA GLU A 326 10.22 7.32 2.55
C GLU A 326 10.45 6.96 1.08
N VAL A 327 11.60 6.39 0.73
CA VAL A 327 11.93 5.99 -0.63
C VAL A 327 11.03 4.84 -1.13
N LEU A 328 10.75 3.85 -0.29
CA LEU A 328 9.86 2.75 -0.64
C LEU A 328 8.37 3.17 -0.66
N GLU A 329 7.95 4.13 0.17
CA GLU A 329 6.63 4.77 0.06
C GLU A 329 6.47 5.51 -1.28
N VAL A 330 7.51 6.21 -1.75
CA VAL A 330 7.53 6.83 -3.09
C VAL A 330 7.49 5.76 -4.20
N LEU A 331 8.15 4.62 -4.03
CA LEU A 331 8.17 3.53 -5.01
C LEU A 331 6.84 2.77 -5.10
N PHE A 332 6.18 2.47 -3.98
CA PHE A 332 5.03 1.56 -3.92
C PHE A 332 3.66 2.23 -3.63
N ILE A 333 3.61 3.33 -2.87
CA ILE A 333 2.35 3.89 -2.35
C ILE A 333 1.88 5.14 -3.12
N SER A 334 2.79 5.90 -3.72
CA SER A 334 2.49 7.20 -4.37
C SER A 334 1.46 7.16 -5.51
N GLU A 335 1.11 5.98 -6.04
CA GLU A 335 0.17 5.78 -7.17
C GLU A 335 -1.05 4.89 -6.81
N GLY A 336 -1.56 4.95 -5.56
CA GLY A 336 -2.96 4.63 -5.23
C GLY A 336 -3.49 3.23 -5.61
N ASP A 337 -2.96 2.19 -4.96
CA ASP A 337 -3.34 0.77 -5.12
C ASP A 337 -3.29 0.23 -6.57
N GLU A 338 -2.61 0.92 -7.49
CA GLU A 338 -2.50 0.47 -8.88
C GLU A 338 -1.72 -0.85 -9.03
N ILE A 339 -0.79 -1.15 -8.11
CA ILE A 339 -0.10 -2.44 -8.04
C ILE A 339 -1.08 -3.58 -7.67
N ALA A 340 -1.94 -3.37 -6.68
CA ALA A 340 -2.96 -4.34 -6.30
C ALA A 340 -3.96 -4.59 -7.45
N LYS A 341 -4.34 -3.53 -8.18
CA LYS A 341 -5.18 -3.64 -9.39
C LYS A 341 -4.48 -4.45 -10.50
N SER A 342 -3.18 -4.27 -10.72
CA SER A 342 -2.43 -5.08 -11.71
C SER A 342 -2.27 -6.54 -11.31
N ILE A 343 -2.12 -6.84 -10.01
CA ILE A 343 -2.12 -8.23 -9.51
C ILE A 343 -3.47 -8.89 -9.80
N GLN A 344 -4.57 -8.20 -9.48
CA GLN A 344 -5.93 -8.68 -9.77
C GLN A 344 -6.15 -8.89 -11.27
N ALA A 345 -5.75 -7.93 -12.12
CA ALA A 345 -5.83 -8.06 -13.57
C ALA A 345 -5.02 -9.24 -14.12
N GLY A 346 -3.84 -9.51 -13.56
CA GLY A 346 -3.03 -10.69 -13.91
C GLY A 346 -3.76 -12.00 -13.58
N ILE A 347 -4.34 -12.10 -12.38
CA ILE A 347 -5.12 -13.27 -11.93
C ILE A 347 -6.37 -13.48 -12.79
N GLU A 348 -7.02 -12.41 -13.25
CA GLU A 348 -8.16 -12.47 -14.16
C GLU A 348 -7.75 -12.85 -15.60
N SER A 349 -6.55 -12.47 -16.03
CA SER A 349 -6.01 -12.77 -17.36
C SER A 349 -5.63 -14.25 -17.56
N GLU A 350 -5.30 -14.97 -16.48
CA GLU A 350 -5.03 -16.42 -16.50
C GLU A 350 -5.96 -17.23 -15.57
N PRO A 351 -7.25 -17.42 -15.93
CA PRO A 351 -8.19 -18.20 -15.12
C PRO A 351 -7.74 -19.64 -14.84
N TRP A 352 -6.89 -20.19 -15.71
CA TRP A 352 -6.36 -21.56 -15.67
C TRP A 352 -5.09 -21.70 -14.82
N SER A 353 -4.47 -20.60 -14.37
CA SER A 353 -3.34 -20.65 -13.43
C SER A 353 -3.79 -20.65 -11.97
N LYS A 354 -5.10 -20.69 -11.71
CA LYS A 354 -5.66 -20.90 -10.37
C LYS A 354 -5.29 -22.31 -9.91
N ALA A 355 -4.47 -22.38 -8.85
CA ALA A 355 -4.47 -23.53 -7.97
C ALA A 355 -5.89 -23.76 -7.41
N ASP A 356 -6.20 -25.00 -7.03
CA ASP A 356 -7.57 -25.45 -6.79
C ASP A 356 -8.37 -24.54 -5.83
N PRO A 357 -9.67 -24.31 -6.10
CA PRO A 357 -10.51 -23.40 -5.32
C PRO A 357 -10.82 -23.86 -3.89
N GLU A 358 -10.22 -24.97 -3.41
CA GLU A 358 -10.36 -25.45 -2.04
C GLU A 358 -9.37 -24.79 -1.06
N GLU A 359 -8.25 -24.21 -1.53
CA GLU A 359 -7.40 -23.36 -0.69
C GLU A 359 -7.83 -21.89 -0.75
N GLY A 360 -8.62 -21.46 0.23
CA GLY A 360 -9.12 -20.08 0.39
C GLY A 360 -8.05 -19.05 0.80
N THR A 361 -6.89 -19.04 0.15
CA THR A 361 -5.67 -18.33 0.59
C THR A 361 -5.26 -17.14 -0.29
N THR A 362 -6.05 -16.78 -1.33
CA THR A 362 -5.87 -15.51 -2.06
C THR A 362 -6.33 -14.30 -1.24
N GLN A 363 -5.58 -13.99 -0.18
CA GLN A 363 -5.66 -12.68 0.45
C GLN A 363 -5.31 -11.60 -0.58
N PRO A 364 -6.09 -10.50 -0.67
CA PRO A 364 -5.75 -9.39 -1.54
C PRO A 364 -4.39 -8.80 -1.12
N PHE A 365 -3.56 -8.45 -2.11
CA PHE A 365 -2.24 -7.87 -1.86
C PHE A 365 -2.37 -6.52 -1.13
N ASP A 366 -1.95 -6.49 0.14
CA ASP A 366 -1.83 -5.26 0.92
C ASP A 366 -0.45 -4.63 0.68
N GLY A 367 -0.41 -3.59 -0.13
CA GLY A 367 0.82 -2.85 -0.45
C GLY A 367 1.49 -2.21 0.77
N ARG A 368 0.75 -1.92 1.86
CA ARG A 368 1.34 -1.37 3.10
C ARG A 368 2.00 -2.45 3.92
N LYS A 369 1.40 -3.65 3.95
CA LYS A 369 2.01 -4.82 4.60
C LYS A 369 3.27 -5.24 3.87
N ALA A 370 3.21 -5.37 2.54
CA ALA A 370 4.36 -5.68 1.70
C ALA A 370 5.47 -4.63 1.82
N LEU A 371 5.13 -3.33 1.88
CA LEU A 371 6.09 -2.26 2.16
C LEU A 371 6.78 -2.46 3.52
N ASN A 372 6.03 -2.69 4.60
CA ASN A 372 6.62 -2.84 5.93
C ASN A 372 7.52 -4.09 6.02
N GLU A 373 7.12 -5.20 5.41
CA GLU A 373 7.93 -6.43 5.28
C GLU A 373 9.23 -6.17 4.48
N LEU A 374 9.17 -5.31 3.46
CA LEU A 374 10.32 -4.93 2.65
C LEU A 374 11.30 -4.04 3.43
N VAL A 375 10.81 -2.95 4.03
CA VAL A 375 11.61 -2.07 4.92
C VAL A 375 12.30 -2.89 6.00
N GLU A 376 11.58 -3.83 6.62
CA GLU A 376 12.12 -4.71 7.65
C GLU A 376 13.26 -5.61 7.13
N ARG A 377 13.13 -6.19 5.94
CA ARG A 377 14.21 -6.99 5.35
C ARG A 377 15.42 -6.14 4.97
N ASP A 378 15.18 -4.96 4.41
CA ASP A 378 16.23 -4.05 3.92
C ASP A 378 17.10 -3.54 5.09
N VAL A 379 16.53 -3.23 6.25
CA VAL A 379 17.31 -2.78 7.43
C VAL A 379 17.84 -3.93 8.32
N ALA A 380 17.50 -5.19 8.03
CA ALA A 380 17.85 -6.33 8.90
C ALA A 380 19.36 -6.51 9.12
N GLY A 381 20.17 -6.30 8.09
CA GLY A 381 21.63 -6.39 8.18
C GLY A 381 22.25 -5.29 9.05
N VAL A 382 21.67 -4.09 9.05
CA VAL A 382 22.06 -2.98 9.94
C VAL A 382 21.74 -3.33 11.40
N PHE A 383 20.52 -3.80 11.67
CA PHE A 383 20.11 -4.22 13.02
C PHE A 383 20.97 -5.37 13.56
N ARG A 384 21.39 -6.31 12.70
CA ARG A 384 22.33 -7.40 13.06
C ARG A 384 23.69 -6.86 13.51
N GLN A 385 24.25 -5.90 12.77
CA GLN A 385 25.53 -5.25 13.12
C GLN A 385 25.43 -4.39 14.39
N LEU A 386 24.37 -3.56 14.49
CA LEU A 386 24.04 -2.75 15.67
C LEU A 386 23.97 -3.62 16.93
N ARG A 387 23.26 -4.76 16.84
CA ARG A 387 23.14 -5.73 17.92
C ARG A 387 24.50 -6.27 18.35
N GLN A 388 25.28 -6.79 17.42
CA GLN A 388 26.59 -7.37 17.71
C GLN A 388 27.54 -6.36 18.38
N ARG A 389 27.61 -5.12 17.86
CA ARG A 389 28.45 -4.06 18.44
C ARG A 389 27.96 -3.61 19.81
N THR A 390 26.64 -3.54 20.03
CA THR A 390 26.08 -3.15 21.34
C THR A 390 26.29 -4.25 22.38
N GLU A 391 26.08 -5.52 22.03
CA GLU A 391 26.39 -6.65 22.92
C GLU A 391 27.90 -6.71 23.26
N GLN A 392 28.79 -6.43 22.30
CA GLN A 392 30.23 -6.34 22.53
C GLN A 392 30.59 -5.23 23.53
N VAL A 393 30.00 -4.04 23.40
CA VAL A 393 30.21 -2.92 24.34
C VAL A 393 29.70 -3.26 25.75
N ILE A 394 28.55 -3.92 25.87
CA ILE A 394 28.03 -4.36 27.17
C ILE A 394 28.98 -5.38 27.83
N GLN A 395 29.63 -6.24 27.03
CA GLN A 395 30.58 -7.24 27.54
C GLN A 395 31.97 -6.68 27.86
N SER A 396 32.38 -5.57 27.24
CA SER A 396 33.73 -5.00 27.44
C SER A 396 33.84 -3.97 28.58
N HIS A 397 32.73 -3.59 29.21
CA HIS A 397 32.70 -2.57 30.26
C HIS A 397 32.05 -3.09 31.56
N GLU A 398 32.83 -3.12 32.63
CA GLU A 398 32.40 -3.52 33.98
C GLU A 398 31.77 -2.34 34.77
N ASP A 399 30.91 -1.54 34.13
CA ASP A 399 30.18 -0.41 34.75
C ASP A 399 28.66 -0.68 34.77
N ALA A 400 28.13 -0.89 35.97
CA ALA A 400 26.70 -1.10 36.20
C ALA A 400 25.84 0.10 35.74
N THR A 401 26.29 1.34 35.97
CA THR A 401 25.54 2.54 35.58
C THR A 401 25.50 2.70 34.06
N LEU A 402 26.58 2.34 33.37
CA LEU A 402 26.66 2.32 31.91
C LEU A 402 25.72 1.26 31.33
N ALA A 403 25.78 0.03 31.85
CA ALA A 403 24.88 -1.06 31.43
C ALA A 403 23.40 -0.67 31.61
N TYR A 404 23.03 -0.05 32.73
CA TYR A 404 21.66 0.44 32.96
C TYR A 404 21.26 1.57 31.98
N LYS A 405 22.14 2.56 31.76
CA LYS A 405 21.91 3.64 30.78
C LYS A 405 21.73 3.10 29.35
N ILE A 406 22.52 2.09 28.95
CA ILE A 406 22.38 1.41 27.66
C ILE A 406 21.02 0.70 27.56
N SER A 407 20.58 0.00 28.61
CA SER A 407 19.25 -0.64 28.63
C SER A 407 18.12 0.38 28.40
N ASN A 408 18.13 1.49 29.15
CA ASN A 408 17.17 2.59 28.98
C ASN A 408 17.22 3.21 27.57
N LEU A 409 18.42 3.43 27.04
CA LEU A 409 18.63 3.99 25.69
C LEU A 409 18.05 3.07 24.60
N VAL A 410 18.30 1.76 24.67
CA VAL A 410 17.75 0.78 23.72
C VAL A 410 16.23 0.72 23.82
N ILE A 411 15.64 0.72 25.04
CA ILE A 411 14.18 0.71 25.22
C ILE A 411 13.55 2.00 24.65
N PHE A 412 14.17 3.15 24.88
CA PHE A 412 13.74 4.42 24.29
C PHE A 412 13.75 4.36 22.76
N TYR A 413 14.84 3.92 22.13
CA TYR A 413 14.91 3.77 20.68
C TYR A 413 13.95 2.72 20.13
N SER A 414 13.73 1.59 20.81
CA SER A 414 12.68 0.61 20.45
C SER A 414 11.32 1.30 20.32
N SER A 415 10.94 2.18 21.26
CA SER A 415 9.68 2.94 21.20
C SER A 415 9.59 3.94 20.04
N ILE A 416 10.73 4.42 19.54
CA ILE A 416 10.80 5.25 18.33
C ILE A 416 10.62 4.36 17.09
N PHE A 417 11.36 3.25 17.00
CA PHE A 417 11.26 2.31 15.88
C PHE A 417 9.85 1.70 15.75
N THR A 418 9.08 1.53 16.84
CA THR A 418 7.65 1.10 16.80
C THR A 418 6.74 2.05 16.02
N LYS A 419 7.17 3.30 15.74
CA LYS A 419 6.41 4.25 14.89
C LYS A 419 6.78 4.14 13.41
N LEU A 420 7.92 3.52 13.09
CA LEU A 420 8.47 3.40 11.74
C LEU A 420 8.28 1.98 11.16
N LEU A 421 8.31 0.97 12.03
CA LEU A 421 8.10 -0.44 11.74
C LEU A 421 6.74 -0.89 12.27
N SER A 422 6.17 -1.96 11.72
CA SER A 422 4.97 -2.61 12.27
C SER A 422 5.19 -3.02 13.74
N SER A 423 4.14 -2.98 14.57
CA SER A 423 4.20 -3.44 15.97
C SER A 423 4.72 -4.88 16.12
N ASP A 424 4.47 -5.71 15.10
CA ASP A 424 4.76 -7.14 15.10
C ASP A 424 6.13 -7.47 14.45
N SER A 425 6.99 -6.46 14.25
CA SER A 425 8.29 -6.61 13.60
C SER A 425 9.24 -7.54 14.39
N SER A 426 9.83 -8.47 13.64
CA SER A 426 10.93 -9.33 14.09
C SER A 426 12.17 -8.53 14.51
N LEU A 427 12.46 -7.39 13.87
CA LEU A 427 13.57 -6.52 14.27
C LEU A 427 13.32 -5.75 15.57
N LEU A 428 12.08 -5.31 15.83
CA LEU A 428 11.72 -4.75 17.14
C LEU A 428 11.89 -5.77 18.25
N SER A 429 11.43 -7.01 18.03
CA SER A 429 11.67 -8.11 18.98
C SER A 429 13.15 -8.54 19.08
N ALA A 430 14.01 -8.19 18.11
CA ALA A 430 15.46 -8.40 18.20
C ALA A 430 16.20 -7.32 19.03
N LEU A 431 15.64 -6.11 19.19
CA LEU A 431 16.21 -5.08 20.07
C LEU A 431 15.97 -5.35 21.55
N HIS A 432 14.82 -5.92 21.92
CA HIS A 432 14.47 -6.23 23.32
C HIS A 432 15.52 -7.11 24.04
N PRO A 433 16.02 -8.21 23.44
CA PRO A 433 17.13 -9.00 23.98
C PRO A 433 18.41 -8.23 24.28
N ILE A 434 18.66 -7.10 23.61
CA ILE A 434 19.84 -6.24 23.88
C ILE A 434 19.62 -5.48 25.18
N ALA A 435 18.43 -4.88 25.37
CA ALA A 435 18.05 -4.21 26.61
C ALA A 435 18.05 -5.19 27.80
N ASP A 436 17.56 -6.43 27.60
CA ASP A 436 17.62 -7.51 28.59
C ASP A 436 19.06 -7.94 28.90
N THR A 437 19.96 -7.93 27.90
CA THR A 437 21.37 -8.28 28.08
C THR A 437 22.09 -7.19 28.88
N ALA A 438 21.82 -5.92 28.59
CA ALA A 438 22.32 -4.79 29.37
C ALA A 438 21.80 -4.82 30.81
N MET A 439 20.51 -5.14 31.02
CA MET A 439 19.92 -5.30 32.36
C MET A 439 20.51 -6.50 33.12
N ARG A 440 20.75 -7.62 32.44
CA ARG A 440 21.43 -8.79 33.03
C ARG A 440 22.88 -8.48 33.42
N ALA A 441 23.61 -7.71 32.61
CA ALA A 441 24.95 -7.24 32.93
C ALA A 441 24.95 -6.33 34.17
N PHE A 442 24.06 -5.33 34.22
CA PHE A 442 23.83 -4.48 35.40
C PHE A 442 23.62 -5.31 36.67
N ARG A 443 22.68 -6.27 36.64
CA ARG A 443 22.41 -7.16 37.78
C ARG A 443 23.57 -8.07 38.14
N SER A 444 24.42 -8.48 37.20
CA SER A 444 25.63 -9.26 37.54
C SER A 444 26.62 -8.36 38.28
N ILE A 445 27.01 -7.24 37.67
CA ILE A 445 28.01 -6.33 38.22
C ILE A 445 27.61 -5.84 39.63
N MET A 446 26.33 -5.52 39.86
CA MET A 446 25.84 -5.17 41.20
C MET A 446 25.98 -6.33 42.19
N ARG A 447 25.58 -7.56 41.84
CA ARG A 447 25.70 -8.72 42.73
C ARG A 447 27.16 -9.11 42.98
N ASP A 448 28.03 -8.98 42.00
CA ASP A 448 29.47 -9.23 42.12
C ASP A 448 30.14 -8.17 43.02
N HIS A 449 29.75 -6.90 42.91
CA HIS A 449 30.16 -5.83 43.82
C HIS A 449 29.68 -6.07 45.26
N ILE A 450 28.42 -6.44 45.46
CA ILE A 450 27.87 -6.82 46.77
C ILE A 450 28.60 -8.04 47.36
N ALA A 451 28.94 -9.04 46.55
CA ALA A 451 29.68 -10.22 46.99
C ALA A 451 31.09 -9.85 47.51
N ASN A 452 31.79 -8.96 46.83
CA ASN A 452 33.10 -8.46 47.28
C ASN A 452 32.99 -7.70 48.62
N LEU A 453 31.95 -6.86 48.78
CA LEU A 453 31.67 -6.09 49.99
C LEU A 453 31.21 -6.94 51.20
N GLN A 454 30.93 -8.24 51.05
CA GLN A 454 30.56 -9.09 52.20
C GLN A 454 31.63 -9.14 53.29
N THR A 455 32.90 -8.97 52.91
CA THR A 455 34.02 -8.88 53.84
C THR A 455 33.99 -7.58 54.63
N ASP A 456 33.70 -6.46 53.96
CA ASP A 456 33.65 -5.13 54.57
C ASP A 456 32.41 -4.97 55.47
N PHE A 457 31.27 -5.57 55.08
CA PHE A 457 30.09 -5.70 55.95
C PHE A 457 30.38 -6.42 57.27
N ALA A 458 31.47 -7.18 57.41
CA ALA A 458 31.86 -7.84 58.65
C ALA A 458 32.83 -7.00 59.51
N ILE A 459 33.55 -6.05 58.91
CA ILE A 459 34.67 -5.32 59.54
C ILE A 459 34.30 -3.85 59.82
N SER A 460 33.42 -3.23 59.02
CA SER A 460 33.00 -1.84 59.20
C SER A 460 32.09 -1.64 60.42
N THR A 461 32.71 -1.43 61.58
CA THR A 461 32.14 -0.63 62.67
C THR A 461 32.84 0.72 62.67
N THR A 462 32.26 1.71 61.99
CA THR A 462 32.73 3.10 62.06
C THR A 462 32.47 3.64 63.47
N ASP A 463 33.53 4.06 64.16
CA ASP A 463 33.42 4.56 65.55
C ASP A 463 32.44 5.74 65.66
N ASP A 464 32.25 6.51 64.58
CA ASP A 464 31.38 7.68 64.49
C ASP A 464 29.87 7.38 64.28
N LEU A 465 29.49 6.12 64.01
CA LEU A 465 28.10 5.69 63.70
C LEU A 465 27.43 6.39 62.51
N ALA A 466 28.21 7.05 61.64
CA ALA A 466 27.75 7.61 60.38
C ALA A 466 27.37 6.51 59.36
N PRO A 467 26.59 6.83 58.31
CA PRO A 467 26.35 5.93 57.17
C PRO A 467 27.69 5.42 56.59
N PRO A 468 27.88 4.10 56.38
CA PRO A 468 29.13 3.58 55.85
C PRO A 468 29.40 4.02 54.41
N ASP A 469 30.68 4.08 54.02
CA ASP A 469 31.11 4.48 52.66
C ASP A 469 30.42 3.66 51.56
N PHE A 470 30.25 2.35 51.75
CA PHE A 470 29.54 1.48 50.81
C PHE A 470 28.08 1.90 50.60
N LEU A 471 27.42 2.46 51.61
CA LEU A 471 26.04 2.92 51.53
C LEU A 471 25.98 4.28 50.84
N THR A 472 26.91 5.18 51.13
CA THR A 472 26.98 6.48 50.43
C THR A 472 27.28 6.29 48.94
N ASP A 473 28.19 5.39 48.59
CA ASP A 473 28.53 5.05 47.20
C ASP A 473 27.35 4.39 46.47
N ALA A 474 26.63 3.49 47.14
CA ALA A 474 25.40 2.90 46.61
C ALA A 474 24.29 3.95 46.40
N LEU A 475 24.13 4.89 47.33
CA LEU A 475 23.15 5.98 47.22
C LEU A 475 23.52 6.99 46.12
N ASP A 476 24.80 7.31 45.92
CA ASP A 476 25.25 8.15 44.81
C ASP A 476 25.12 7.45 43.46
N THR A 477 25.42 6.15 43.39
CA THR A 477 25.10 5.30 42.24
C THR A 477 23.59 5.34 41.95
N LEU A 478 22.76 5.18 42.96
CA LEU A 478 21.30 5.20 42.83
C LEU A 478 20.78 6.55 42.33
N LYS A 479 21.32 7.70 42.78
CA LYS A 479 20.99 9.03 42.23
C LYS A 479 21.22 9.10 40.71
N VAL A 480 22.30 8.50 40.20
CA VAL A 480 22.60 8.44 38.77
C VAL A 480 21.61 7.55 38.03
N LEU A 481 21.22 6.40 38.60
CA LEU A 481 20.21 5.50 38.04
C LEU A 481 18.82 6.16 38.00
N MET A 482 18.38 6.78 39.10
CA MET A 482 17.11 7.52 39.19
C MET A 482 17.04 8.64 38.15
N LYS A 483 18.12 9.44 38.02
CA LYS A 483 18.19 10.51 37.02
C LYS A 483 18.12 9.98 35.59
N SER A 484 18.79 8.86 35.30
CA SER A 484 18.71 8.19 34.00
C SER A 484 17.28 7.70 33.70
N TYR A 485 16.60 7.14 34.70
CA TYR A 485 15.24 6.64 34.57
C TYR A 485 14.21 7.77 34.35
N ASP A 486 14.33 8.89 35.08
CA ASP A 486 13.42 10.03 34.90
C ASP A 486 13.57 10.69 33.51
N THR A 487 14.78 10.72 32.95
CA THR A 487 15.00 11.14 31.55
C THR A 487 14.53 10.10 30.52
N SER A 488 14.38 8.84 30.91
CA SER A 488 13.90 7.75 30.04
C SER A 488 12.38 7.76 29.97
N ASN A 489 11.84 8.55 29.05
CA ASN A 489 10.41 8.88 28.99
C ASN A 489 9.52 7.75 28.39
N VAL A 490 9.81 6.51 28.77
CA VAL A 490 9.22 5.26 28.25
C VAL A 490 7.83 4.97 28.83
N HIS A 491 7.58 5.36 30.08
CA HIS A 491 6.34 5.03 30.80
C HIS A 491 5.47 6.27 31.03
N ALA A 492 4.25 6.26 30.49
CA ALA A 492 3.33 7.39 30.55
C ALA A 492 2.71 7.61 31.96
N ASN A 493 2.58 6.56 32.77
CA ASN A 493 1.84 6.59 34.03
C ASN A 493 2.74 6.41 35.27
N ARG A 494 2.44 7.11 36.38
CA ARG A 494 3.19 7.02 37.65
C ARG A 494 3.32 5.58 38.17
N ALA A 495 2.25 4.79 38.12
CA ALA A 495 2.26 3.41 38.61
C ALA A 495 3.26 2.52 37.84
N GLN A 496 3.28 2.63 36.51
CA GLN A 496 4.23 1.91 35.65
C GLN A 496 5.69 2.35 35.89
N ARG A 497 5.91 3.63 36.26
CA ARG A 497 7.25 4.11 36.67
C ARG A 497 7.72 3.53 38.00
N VAL A 498 6.82 3.33 38.97
CA VAL A 498 7.14 2.67 40.23
C VAL A 498 7.47 1.20 39.98
N GLU A 499 6.59 0.49 39.26
CA GLU A 499 6.74 -0.93 38.93
C GLU A 499 8.03 -1.19 38.12
N GLY A 500 8.33 -0.36 37.11
CA GLY A 500 9.51 -0.49 36.28
C GLY A 500 10.84 -0.16 36.98
N PHE A 501 10.83 0.68 38.02
CA PHE A 501 12.03 0.99 38.81
C PHE A 501 12.26 0.03 39.98
N GLN A 502 11.23 -0.68 40.45
CA GLN A 502 11.33 -1.60 41.60
C GLN A 502 12.45 -2.66 41.46
N PRO A 503 12.71 -3.30 40.30
CA PRO A 503 13.82 -4.24 40.14
C PRO A 503 15.20 -3.58 40.29
N VAL A 504 15.32 -2.27 40.07
CA VAL A 504 16.56 -1.53 40.26
C VAL A 504 16.82 -1.33 41.75
N LEU A 505 15.78 -1.00 42.53
CA LEU A 505 15.88 -0.87 44.00
C LEU A 505 16.22 -2.21 44.67
N GLN A 506 15.65 -3.31 44.19
CA GLN A 506 15.94 -4.67 44.69
C GLN A 506 17.39 -5.12 44.49
N GLU A 507 18.05 -4.66 43.42
CA GLU A 507 19.42 -5.07 43.08
C GLU A 507 20.48 -4.05 43.54
N ALA A 508 20.13 -2.75 43.60
CA ALA A 508 21.07 -1.66 43.89
C ALA A 508 20.88 -0.95 45.24
N LEU A 509 19.84 -1.28 46.03
CA LEU A 509 19.64 -0.68 47.36
C LEU A 509 19.39 -1.72 48.45
N ASP A 510 18.44 -2.64 48.25
CA ASP A 510 18.04 -3.62 49.28
C ASP A 510 19.22 -4.45 49.86
N PRO A 511 20.22 -4.89 49.07
CA PRO A 511 21.36 -5.65 49.62
C PRO A 511 22.24 -4.81 50.55
N PHE A 512 22.41 -3.51 50.28
CA PHE A 512 23.16 -2.59 51.13
C PHE A 512 22.40 -2.28 52.43
N LEU A 513 21.07 -2.12 52.36
CA LEU A 513 20.22 -1.97 53.54
C LEU A 513 20.25 -3.23 54.43
N ALA A 514 20.23 -4.43 53.83
CA ALA A 514 20.42 -5.68 54.56
C ALA A 514 21.82 -5.78 55.20
N GLY A 515 22.86 -5.27 54.54
CA GLY A 515 24.21 -5.09 55.11
C GLY A 515 24.18 -4.20 56.35
N CYS A 516 23.56 -3.01 56.26
CA CYS A 516 23.38 -2.10 57.39
C CYS A 516 22.59 -2.73 58.54
N GLU A 517 21.51 -3.46 58.27
CA GLU A 517 20.77 -4.20 59.31
C GLU A 517 21.64 -5.23 60.05
N ASN A 518 22.54 -5.91 59.34
CA ASN A 518 23.44 -6.88 59.94
C ASN A 518 24.52 -6.20 60.80
N ILE A 519 24.94 -4.98 60.46
CA ILE A 519 25.78 -4.13 61.33
C ILE A 519 24.96 -3.72 62.57
N THR A 520 23.75 -3.18 62.39
CA THR A 520 22.83 -2.77 63.47
C THR A 520 22.62 -3.87 64.51
N LYS A 521 22.41 -5.12 64.07
CA LYS A 521 22.18 -6.29 64.95
C LYS A 521 23.40 -6.68 65.79
N ARG A 522 24.61 -6.24 65.45
CA ARG A 522 25.86 -6.51 66.19
C ARG A 522 26.24 -5.38 67.17
N LEU A 523 25.74 -4.17 66.92
CA LEU A 523 25.90 -3.03 67.84
C LEU A 523 24.98 -3.18 69.06
N ARG A 524 25.37 -2.59 70.19
CA ARG A 524 24.53 -2.49 71.39
C ARG A 524 23.75 -1.18 71.37
N ALA A 525 22.62 -1.13 72.07
CA ALA A 525 21.94 0.12 72.36
C ALA A 525 22.86 1.05 73.18
N PRO A 526 22.88 2.37 72.92
CA PRO A 526 22.04 3.11 71.98
C PRO A 526 22.58 3.10 70.54
N SER A 527 23.85 2.73 70.35
CA SER A 527 24.62 2.86 69.10
C SER A 527 23.97 2.14 67.92
N SER A 528 23.34 0.99 68.15
CA SER A 528 22.52 0.27 67.15
C SER A 528 21.43 1.16 66.54
N HIS A 529 20.64 1.83 67.37
CA HIS A 529 19.53 2.67 66.92
C HIS A 529 20.01 3.98 66.29
N ILE A 530 21.08 4.59 66.83
CA ILE A 530 21.71 5.78 66.24
C ILE A 530 22.20 5.48 64.83
N PHE A 531 22.98 4.40 64.65
CA PHE A 531 23.49 3.98 63.34
C PHE A 531 22.36 3.66 62.35
N ALA A 532 21.35 2.91 62.79
CA ALA A 532 20.20 2.57 61.96
C ALA A 532 19.41 3.81 61.52
N LEU A 533 19.20 4.79 62.41
CA LEU A 533 18.52 6.04 62.09
C LEU A 533 19.32 6.88 61.09
N ASN A 534 20.64 7.05 61.29
CA ASN A 534 21.51 7.77 60.35
C ASN A 534 21.43 7.14 58.93
N CYS A 535 21.55 5.80 58.82
CA CYS A 535 21.43 5.09 57.54
C CYS A 535 20.05 5.23 56.89
N LEU A 536 18.97 5.14 57.68
CA LEU A 536 17.59 5.23 57.19
C LEU A 536 17.22 6.65 56.74
N PHE A 537 17.70 7.70 57.42
CA PHE A 537 17.51 9.09 56.98
C PHE A 537 18.27 9.39 55.70
N ALA A 538 19.57 9.03 55.62
CA ALA A 538 20.36 9.20 54.40
C ALA A 538 19.70 8.50 53.19
N THR A 539 19.16 7.30 53.39
CA THR A 539 18.40 6.57 52.35
C THR A 539 17.11 7.29 51.97
N LYS A 540 16.31 7.71 52.97
CA LYS A 540 15.01 8.37 52.74
C LYS A 540 15.18 9.69 51.98
N ASP A 541 16.16 10.51 52.34
CA ASP A 541 16.41 11.81 51.72
C ASP A 541 16.72 11.64 50.21
N VAL A 542 17.52 10.62 49.86
CA VAL A 542 17.80 10.29 48.45
C VAL A 542 16.55 9.80 47.72
N LEU A 543 15.80 8.83 48.28
CA LEU A 543 14.60 8.29 47.64
C LEU A 543 13.49 9.34 47.44
N SER A 544 13.33 10.26 48.40
CA SER A 544 12.34 11.34 48.35
C SER A 544 12.52 12.32 47.19
N SER A 545 13.71 12.32 46.56
CA SER A 545 14.01 13.18 45.40
C SER A 545 13.19 12.85 44.15
N TYR A 546 12.66 11.62 44.02
CA TYR A 546 11.85 11.21 42.86
C TYR A 546 10.63 10.37 43.26
N SER A 547 9.44 10.80 42.85
CA SER A 547 8.14 10.21 43.26
C SER A 547 7.86 8.77 42.78
N PHE A 548 8.76 8.17 41.99
CA PHE A 548 8.69 6.78 41.52
C PHE A 548 9.60 5.83 42.31
N ALA A 549 10.56 6.36 43.06
CA ALA A 549 11.50 5.61 43.89
C ALA A 549 11.25 5.82 45.40
N ASP A 550 10.35 6.74 45.75
CA ASP A 550 9.96 7.03 47.13
C ASP A 550 9.34 5.80 47.82
N ARG A 551 10.10 5.21 48.75
CA ARG A 551 9.68 4.13 49.66
C ARG A 551 9.44 4.63 51.09
N SER A 552 9.04 5.90 51.25
CA SER A 552 8.75 6.47 52.56
C SER A 552 7.73 5.66 53.36
N GLU A 553 6.70 5.08 52.72
CA GLU A 553 5.71 4.23 53.39
C GLU A 553 6.32 2.96 54.02
N GLU A 554 7.36 2.39 53.43
CA GLU A 554 8.07 1.21 53.95
C GLU A 554 9.13 1.57 55.00
N LEU A 555 9.83 2.70 54.81
CA LEU A 555 10.90 3.15 55.70
C LEU A 555 10.38 3.83 56.97
N GLN A 556 9.26 4.55 56.91
CA GLN A 556 8.71 5.29 58.05
C GLN A 556 8.44 4.42 59.29
N PRO A 557 7.75 3.26 59.22
CA PRO A 557 7.50 2.43 60.41
C PRO A 557 8.80 1.92 61.05
N ARG A 558 9.83 1.63 60.24
CA ARG A 558 11.17 1.25 60.74
C ARG A 558 11.88 2.40 61.45
N ILE A 559 11.75 3.61 60.90
CA ILE A 559 12.27 4.84 61.52
C ILE A 559 11.58 5.10 62.86
N GLU A 560 10.24 5.02 62.95
CA GLU A 560 9.55 5.22 64.23
C GLU A 560 9.92 4.17 65.28
N ALA A 561 9.98 2.88 64.91
CA ALA A 561 10.37 1.81 65.83
C ALA A 561 11.79 2.02 66.42
N HIS A 562 12.76 2.49 65.63
CA HIS A 562 14.10 2.79 66.14
C HIS A 562 14.16 4.11 66.93
N LYS A 563 13.26 5.07 66.71
CA LYS A 563 13.15 6.25 67.59
C LYS A 563 12.62 5.89 68.96
N GLU A 564 11.56 5.07 69.01
CA GLU A 564 10.96 4.59 70.26
C GLU A 564 11.99 3.81 71.09
N GLN A 565 12.66 2.85 70.46
CA GLN A 565 13.75 2.09 71.10
C GLN A 565 14.94 2.96 71.54
N LEU A 566 15.24 4.06 70.83
CA LEU A 566 16.27 5.01 71.23
C LEU A 566 15.82 5.89 72.41
N ALA A 567 14.54 6.28 72.47
CA ALA A 567 13.95 6.99 73.61
C ALA A 567 13.94 6.10 74.85
N ASP A 568 13.61 4.81 74.72
CA ASP A 568 13.67 3.85 75.82
C ASP A 568 15.12 3.60 76.29
N ALA A 569 16.07 3.48 75.36
CA ALA A 569 17.49 3.35 75.70
C ALA A 569 18.04 4.61 76.41
N MET A 570 17.60 5.80 75.99
CA MET A 570 17.92 7.08 76.65
C MET A 570 17.29 7.14 78.05
N HIS A 571 16.03 6.77 78.20
CA HIS A 571 15.33 6.75 79.48
C HIS A 571 15.97 5.75 80.48
N ILE A 572 16.36 4.54 80.03
CA ILE A 572 17.14 3.59 80.83
C ILE A 572 18.51 4.18 81.24
N TRP A 573 19.12 5.03 80.40
CA TRP A 573 20.35 5.75 80.75
C TRP A 573 20.09 6.85 81.81
N PHE A 574 19.03 7.65 81.67
CA PHE A 574 18.58 8.61 82.69
C PHE A 574 18.37 7.94 84.06
N LEU A 575 17.63 6.82 84.11
CA LEU A 575 17.42 6.03 85.33
C LEU A 575 18.73 5.50 85.93
N ARG A 576 19.69 5.09 85.08
CA ARG A 576 20.97 4.54 85.53
C ARG A 576 21.90 5.60 86.11
N GLU A 577 22.09 6.72 85.43
CA GLU A 577 23.04 7.75 85.86
C GLU A 577 22.50 8.56 87.06
N SER A 578 21.18 8.75 87.16
CA SER A 578 20.52 9.31 88.36
C SER A 578 20.51 8.38 89.58
N GLY A 579 20.74 7.07 89.40
CA GLY A 579 20.62 6.05 90.44
C GLY A 579 19.20 5.55 90.70
N LEU A 580 18.16 6.17 90.12
CA LEU A 580 16.75 5.79 90.32
C LEU A 580 16.38 4.42 89.77
N LYS A 581 17.19 3.85 88.86
CA LYS A 581 16.94 2.55 88.23
C LYS A 581 16.58 1.44 89.23
N HIS A 582 17.29 1.37 90.36
CA HIS A 582 17.02 0.35 91.38
C HIS A 582 15.76 0.60 92.20
N LEU A 583 15.23 1.83 92.22
CA LEU A 583 13.92 2.13 92.80
C LEU A 583 12.82 1.68 91.82
N VAL A 584 12.86 2.15 90.57
CA VAL A 584 11.86 1.82 89.53
C VAL A 584 11.76 0.31 89.27
N GLU A 585 12.88 -0.40 89.16
CA GLU A 585 12.85 -1.85 88.85
C GLU A 585 12.35 -2.74 90.01
N ASN A 586 12.43 -2.29 91.28
CA ASN A 586 12.19 -3.15 92.45
C ASN A 586 11.03 -2.71 93.35
N ILE A 587 10.42 -1.55 93.13
CA ILE A 587 9.38 -0.99 94.00
C ILE A 587 8.10 -0.80 93.20
N ASN A 588 7.16 -1.74 93.34
CA ASN A 588 5.82 -1.65 92.75
C ASN A 588 4.73 -1.45 93.82
N SER A 589 5.10 -1.45 95.10
CA SER A 589 4.18 -1.29 96.21
C SER A 589 4.87 -0.70 97.45
N VAL A 590 4.06 -0.18 98.38
CA VAL A 590 4.56 0.35 99.66
C VAL A 590 5.20 -0.76 100.53
N ASP A 591 4.75 -2.00 100.39
CA ASP A 591 5.34 -3.16 101.09
C ASP A 591 6.76 -3.45 100.56
N ASP A 592 7.01 -3.34 99.26
CA ASP A 592 8.33 -3.52 98.64
C ASP A 592 9.32 -2.43 99.11
N LEU A 593 8.87 -1.17 99.17
CA LEU A 593 9.62 -0.04 99.71
C LEU A 593 10.01 -0.30 101.19
N SER A 594 9.05 -0.74 102.01
CA SER A 594 9.27 -1.04 103.44
C SER A 594 10.18 -2.26 103.67
N THR A 595 10.21 -3.20 102.73
CA THR A 595 11.00 -4.43 102.82
C THR A 595 12.44 -4.21 102.38
N SER A 596 12.64 -3.45 101.30
CA SER A 596 13.93 -3.23 100.66
C SER A 596 14.75 -2.11 101.31
N TYR A 597 14.10 -1.05 101.79
CA TYR A 597 14.77 0.16 102.31
C TYR A 597 14.54 0.34 103.82
N LYS A 598 14.89 -0.70 104.59
CA LYS A 598 14.85 -0.66 106.07
C LYS A 598 15.93 0.23 106.67
N ASP A 599 17.08 0.34 106.00
CA ASP A 599 18.15 1.28 106.35
C ASP A 599 18.05 2.53 105.46
N PRO A 600 17.86 3.75 106.01
CA PRO A 600 17.67 4.96 105.21
C PRO A 600 18.92 5.41 104.44
N SER A 601 20.11 4.87 104.78
CA SER A 601 21.39 5.21 104.15
C SER A 601 21.43 4.95 102.64
N GLN A 602 20.70 3.94 102.15
CA GLN A 602 20.62 3.64 100.72
C GLN A 602 19.82 4.71 99.98
N LEU A 603 18.67 5.13 100.53
CA LEU A 603 17.84 6.17 99.93
C LEU A 603 18.53 7.55 99.95
N ILE A 604 19.28 7.87 101.01
CA ILE A 604 20.16 9.06 101.07
C ILE A 604 21.19 9.01 99.93
N SER A 605 21.81 7.85 99.66
CA SER A 605 22.83 7.75 98.61
C SER A 605 22.26 7.94 97.20
N ILE A 606 21.03 7.47 96.96
CA ILE A 606 20.33 7.66 95.69
C ILE A 606 19.90 9.13 95.52
N ALA A 607 19.39 9.78 96.59
CA ALA A 607 19.08 11.22 96.57
C ALA A 607 20.32 12.06 96.21
N GLN A 608 21.47 11.76 96.81
CA GLN A 608 22.73 12.45 96.53
C GLN A 608 23.22 12.24 95.09
N GLN A 609 23.02 11.04 94.52
CA GLN A 609 23.35 10.76 93.12
C GLN A 609 22.42 11.53 92.16
N LEU A 610 21.11 11.55 92.46
CA LEU A 610 20.13 12.32 91.70
C LEU A 610 20.45 13.83 91.71
N ASP A 611 20.72 14.40 92.88
CA ASP A 611 21.10 15.82 93.03
C ASP A 611 22.38 16.20 92.29
N ALA A 612 23.33 15.26 92.17
CA ALA A 612 24.56 15.46 91.40
C ALA A 612 24.35 15.36 89.88
N PHE A 613 23.37 14.57 89.44
CA PHE A 613 23.06 14.31 88.03
C PHE A 613 22.21 15.43 87.39
N LEU A 614 21.14 15.88 88.06
CA LEU A 614 20.17 16.84 87.50
C LEU A 614 20.80 18.10 86.87
N PRO A 615 21.85 18.74 87.43
CA PRO A 615 22.44 19.94 86.85
C PRO A 615 23.17 19.74 85.51
N THR A 616 23.63 18.53 85.19
CA THR A 616 24.35 18.23 83.94
C THR A 616 23.60 17.27 83.01
N ALA A 617 22.51 16.65 83.50
CA ALA A 617 21.72 15.64 82.81
C ALA A 617 21.41 15.95 81.34
N THR A 618 21.00 17.18 81.01
CA THR A 618 20.66 17.57 79.64
C THR A 618 21.88 17.79 78.73
N GLU A 619 23.03 18.19 79.28
CA GLU A 619 24.29 18.29 78.53
C GLU A 619 24.90 16.90 78.30
N ASP A 620 24.88 16.05 79.32
CA ASP A 620 25.37 14.67 79.26
C ASP A 620 24.51 13.80 78.32
N ALA A 621 23.18 13.97 78.33
CA ALA A 621 22.28 13.31 77.37
C ALA A 621 22.56 13.73 75.91
N ARG A 622 22.95 15.00 75.68
CA ARG A 622 23.40 15.48 74.37
C ARG A 622 24.78 14.92 73.99
N GLY A 623 25.64 14.65 74.97
CA GLY A 623 26.87 13.88 74.80
C GLY A 623 26.60 12.44 74.36
N TYR A 624 25.65 11.78 75.03
CA TYR A 624 25.23 10.40 74.77
C TYR A 624 24.65 10.21 73.35
N LEU A 625 23.89 11.20 72.82
CA LEU A 625 23.39 11.20 71.44
C LEU A 625 24.25 11.99 70.44
N ARG A 626 25.52 12.31 70.76
CA ARG A 626 26.38 13.16 69.91
C ARG A 626 26.51 12.66 68.47
N GLN A 627 26.45 11.35 68.27
CA GLN A 627 26.61 10.65 66.99
C GLN A 627 25.32 10.56 66.16
N LEU A 628 24.17 11.01 66.69
CA LEU A 628 22.94 11.16 65.90
C LEU A 628 23.03 12.43 65.04
N GLU A 629 23.03 12.26 63.72
CA GLU A 629 23.18 13.38 62.76
C GLU A 629 22.00 14.35 62.85
N ASN A 630 20.78 13.81 62.99
CA ASN A 630 19.55 14.61 63.07
C ASN A 630 19.40 15.26 64.46
N ARG A 631 19.92 16.48 64.60
CA ARG A 631 19.87 17.28 65.85
C ARG A 631 18.44 17.56 66.33
N SER A 632 17.47 17.69 65.43
CA SER A 632 16.06 17.89 65.79
C SER A 632 15.41 16.63 66.39
N LEU A 633 15.94 15.46 66.04
CA LEU A 633 15.51 14.20 66.59
C LEU A 633 16.19 13.94 67.95
N ALA A 634 17.49 14.22 68.06
CA ALA A 634 18.22 14.11 69.33
C ALA A 634 17.52 14.89 70.44
N ARG A 635 17.10 16.14 70.16
CA ARG A 635 16.34 16.97 71.11
C ARG A 635 15.02 16.30 71.55
N ARG A 636 14.19 15.86 70.59
CA ARG A 636 12.89 15.22 70.89
C ARG A 636 13.02 13.90 71.66
N VAL A 637 14.06 13.11 71.37
CA VAL A 637 14.36 11.88 72.10
C VAL A 637 14.75 12.17 73.55
N ILE A 638 15.52 13.25 73.80
CA ILE A 638 15.86 13.69 75.15
C ILE A 638 14.62 14.21 75.87
N GLU A 639 13.80 15.07 75.24
CA GLU A 639 12.55 15.58 75.80
C GLU A 639 11.59 14.43 76.19
N GLN A 640 11.36 13.47 75.28
CA GLN A 640 10.51 12.31 75.54
C GLN A 640 11.04 11.38 76.64
N ALA A 641 12.36 11.17 76.70
CA ALA A 641 12.97 10.33 77.73
C ALA A 641 12.98 11.00 79.11
N ALA A 642 13.15 12.33 79.15
CA ALA A 642 13.06 13.15 80.35
C ALA A 642 11.61 13.22 80.88
N GLU A 643 10.62 13.28 79.99
CA GLU A 643 9.20 13.23 80.35
C GLU A 643 8.85 11.88 81.02
N LYS A 644 9.18 10.75 80.39
CA LYS A 644 9.05 9.41 81.00
C LYS A 644 9.81 9.28 82.33
N PHE A 645 10.99 9.91 82.44
CA PHE A 645 11.76 9.91 83.69
C PHE A 645 11.10 10.73 84.81
N CYS A 646 10.35 11.78 84.47
CA CYS A 646 9.54 12.52 85.44
C CYS A 646 8.31 11.70 85.87
N GLU A 647 7.66 10.98 84.94
CA GLU A 647 6.54 10.06 85.26
C GLU A 647 6.98 8.96 86.24
N ASP A 648 8.10 8.27 85.97
CA ASP A 648 8.70 7.29 86.89
C ASP A 648 9.02 7.89 88.28
N PHE A 649 9.41 9.17 88.32
CA PHE A 649 9.69 9.86 89.57
C PHE A 649 8.40 10.23 90.32
N GLU A 650 7.34 10.65 89.63
CA GLU A 650 6.02 10.94 90.21
C GLU A 650 5.43 9.70 90.90
N ASP A 651 5.60 8.51 90.30
CA ASP A 651 5.21 7.24 90.90
C ASP A 651 6.03 6.92 92.17
N ILE A 652 7.35 7.15 92.16
CA ILE A 652 8.22 6.98 93.34
C ILE A 652 7.86 7.98 94.45
N GLU A 653 7.68 9.26 94.13
CA GLU A 653 7.27 10.31 95.08
C GLU A 653 5.90 9.94 95.70
N SER A 654 4.95 9.51 94.88
CA SER A 654 3.63 9.04 95.32
C SER A 654 3.71 7.85 96.28
N LEU A 655 4.58 6.87 96.01
CA LEU A 655 4.81 5.72 96.89
C LEU A 655 5.50 6.10 98.21
N ILE A 656 6.45 7.05 98.18
CA ILE A 656 7.10 7.60 99.38
C ILE A 656 6.07 8.33 100.26
N ILE A 657 5.23 9.19 99.67
CA ILE A 657 4.17 9.92 100.38
C ILE A 657 3.16 8.93 100.99
N GLN A 658 2.72 7.91 100.23
CA GLN A 658 1.81 6.88 100.74
C GLN A 658 2.42 6.05 101.88
N SER A 659 3.73 5.78 101.84
CA SER A 659 4.45 5.09 102.92
C SER A 659 4.48 5.92 104.20
N ASP A 660 4.89 7.19 104.10
CA ASP A 660 4.93 8.11 105.24
C ASP A 660 3.51 8.37 105.79
N GLU A 661 2.48 8.42 104.95
CA GLU A 661 1.08 8.48 105.39
C GLU A 661 0.60 7.22 106.13
N LEU A 662 1.00 6.03 105.69
CA LEU A 662 0.64 4.77 106.35
C LEU A 662 1.38 4.61 107.68
N ARG A 663 2.64 5.05 107.76
CA ARG A 663 3.41 5.16 109.02
C ARG A 663 2.73 6.15 109.97
N ALA A 664 2.37 7.34 109.50
CA ALA A 664 1.65 8.34 110.31
C ALA A 664 0.31 7.83 110.87
N LYS A 665 -0.38 6.93 110.16
CA LYS A 665 -1.62 6.28 110.64
C LYS A 665 -1.37 5.17 111.69
N GLN A 666 -0.16 4.60 111.74
CA GLN A 666 0.26 3.58 112.71
C GLN A 666 0.83 4.17 114.01
N VAL A 667 1.53 5.32 113.95
CA VAL A 667 2.26 5.97 115.06
C VAL A 667 1.35 6.69 116.08
N ASN A 668 0.14 6.16 116.34
CA ASN A 668 -0.79 6.70 117.34
C ASN A 668 -0.46 6.28 118.80
N GLY A 669 0.80 5.97 119.11
CA GLY A 669 1.24 5.67 120.49
C GLY A 669 2.74 5.35 120.66
N ASP A 670 3.46 6.31 121.26
CA ASP A 670 4.76 6.21 121.99
C ASP A 670 6.04 5.70 121.28
N PHE A 671 6.99 6.64 121.05
CA PHE A 671 8.47 6.54 120.83
C PHE A 671 8.97 5.62 119.67
N GLU A 672 9.94 5.98 118.81
CA GLU A 672 11.19 6.76 118.99
C GLU A 672 11.46 7.74 117.80
N GLU A 673 12.72 8.17 117.58
CA GLU A 673 13.16 9.04 116.47
C GLU A 673 13.09 8.34 115.09
N GLU A 674 11.88 8.19 114.53
CA GLU A 674 11.69 7.64 113.19
C GLU A 674 11.93 8.69 112.10
N VAL A 675 12.90 8.40 111.22
CA VAL A 675 13.24 9.25 110.05
C VAL A 675 12.15 9.12 108.98
N TRP A 676 11.55 10.24 108.60
CA TRP A 676 10.56 10.29 107.52
C TRP A 676 11.25 10.07 106.17
N LEU A 677 10.67 9.26 105.28
CA LEU A 677 11.29 8.99 103.98
C LEU A 677 11.39 10.27 103.14
N ARG A 678 10.43 11.18 103.29
CA ARG A 678 10.44 12.51 102.67
C ARG A 678 11.51 13.48 103.21
N GLU A 679 11.99 13.29 104.44
CA GLU A 679 13.13 14.07 104.97
C GLU A 679 14.46 13.61 104.36
N VAL A 680 14.54 12.34 103.97
CA VAL A 680 15.69 11.71 103.31
C VAL A 680 15.68 11.92 101.80
N PHE A 681 14.50 12.00 101.19
CA PHE A 681 14.29 12.13 99.75
C PHE A 681 13.36 13.32 99.46
N PRO A 682 13.88 14.57 99.52
CA PRO A 682 13.04 15.77 99.63
C PRO A 682 12.60 16.38 98.29
N ARG A 683 13.11 15.88 97.16
CA ARG A 683 12.81 16.41 95.82
C ARG A 683 11.38 16.11 95.41
N THR A 684 10.77 17.07 94.71
CA THR A 684 9.45 16.91 94.07
C THR A 684 9.58 16.82 92.56
N GLU A 685 8.61 16.18 91.92
CA GLU A 685 8.45 16.09 90.47
C GLU A 685 8.57 17.48 89.77
N ASP A 686 7.89 18.50 90.31
CA ASP A 686 7.93 19.88 89.81
C ASP A 686 9.36 20.45 89.75
N GLU A 687 10.19 20.19 90.77
CA GLU A 687 11.59 20.64 90.78
C GLU A 687 12.42 19.93 89.71
N ILE A 688 12.20 18.63 89.52
CA ILE A 688 12.92 17.82 88.52
C ILE A 688 12.52 18.22 87.10
N ARG A 689 11.22 18.41 86.84
CA ARG A 689 10.71 18.84 85.53
C ARG A 689 11.26 20.21 85.14
N VAL A 690 11.41 21.14 86.08
CA VAL A 690 12.05 22.46 85.84
C VAL A 690 13.56 22.37 85.59
N LEU A 691 14.24 21.38 86.17
CA LEU A 691 15.68 21.16 85.95
C LEU A 691 16.00 20.43 84.63
N LEU A 692 15.02 19.73 84.05
CA LEU A 692 15.17 18.95 82.81
C LEU A 692 14.57 19.63 81.55
N SER A 693 13.88 20.77 81.68
CA SER A 693 13.17 21.49 80.60
C SER A 693 14.05 22.42 79.75
#